data_AF-A0A954EWC2-F1
#
_entry.id   AF-A0A954EWC2-F1
#
_cell.length_a   1.000
_cell.length_b   1.000
_cell.length_c   1.000
_cell.angle_alpha   90.00
_cell.angle_beta   90.00
_cell.angle_gamma   90.00
#
_symmetry.space_group_name_H-M   'P 1'
#
loop_
_entity.id
_entity.type
_entity.pdbx_description
1 polymer ?
#
loop_
_entity_poly.entity_id
_entity_poly.type
_entity_poly.pdbx_seq_one_letter_code
_entity_poly.pdbx_strand_id
1 'polypeptide(L)'
;NRSLYELADIDPPENVSLDGENLLSTLLGKEKASRSAPIFWRRPPDRPGTKDEDNPDLAVRDGRWKYLVNYDGSDPQLYDLNQDPTESTNLTKQHPEVVSRLHEKVIDWNADLPQDAGNPDWKDETETGSLPSDMFVNPIAEGADPWVVRDPNANRYLWCLSEGNRAIAIHPSDSLTALGPKQIVWTAPASGPYSREVWAPELHFLDDRWHIYFAASDGRNENHLTYVLRSKSPDPLGDYELFGPLATGEGPERNSPNIWAIDMTVLEHSGKRYAVWSGWDAPGTDRQYLYIAEMESPTKLAGPRVRLCDNADFLWERVEPNQQARGLNEGPEVFQTEKATSIVYSCGGSWLPTYKLGLLELNGNNPLDPGAWKKRDRPLFEGTNETYGAGHSCFVKSPDGKQWWHIFHAKRDRNPGWRRAIFVQPMDVGRRGYPVFGTPIKAGTPLDVPSGQRTTRVSTDTNRFTYFGHHQFYSENGKTIHLGKTPDHPINEYRSGEKIVLNHPVPQDFEASVTIDFLGDTQARDAGILFRCSGASVGYDSQRGYFAGLIPRTRLVILGKTDGTSWQELARAKTEIVASEKQHLTVRMTEGQITVFHNDSLKISHHDETYPQGTVGLRVVNTEAAFEDFKVVAKSP
;
A
#
# COMPACT_ATOMS: atom_id res chain seq x y z
N ASN A 1 -29.81 29.87 -10.78
CA ASN A 1 -30.10 29.55 -12.21
C ASN A 1 -31.32 30.27 -12.80
N ARG A 2 -31.78 31.39 -12.24
CA ARG A 2 -33.02 32.06 -12.67
C ARG A 2 -33.02 32.49 -14.15
N SER A 3 -31.91 33.06 -14.64
CA SER A 3 -31.80 33.49 -16.05
C SER A 3 -31.85 32.33 -17.05
N LEU A 4 -31.43 31.11 -16.67
CA LEU A 4 -31.44 29.95 -17.56
C LEU A 4 -32.85 29.39 -17.75
N TYR A 5 -33.65 29.36 -16.68
CA TYR A 5 -35.05 28.97 -16.76
C TYR A 5 -35.84 29.93 -17.66
N GLU A 6 -35.66 31.23 -17.48
CA GLU A 6 -36.31 32.23 -18.35
C GLU A 6 -35.79 32.18 -19.79
N LEU A 7 -34.48 31.98 -20.01
CA LEU A 7 -33.91 31.85 -21.36
C LEU A 7 -34.45 30.63 -22.11
N ALA A 8 -34.66 29.52 -21.40
CA ALA A 8 -35.12 28.26 -21.96
C ALA A 8 -36.65 28.16 -22.08
N ASP A 9 -37.39 29.16 -21.56
CA ASP A 9 -38.86 29.14 -21.47
C ASP A 9 -39.38 27.91 -20.69
N ILE A 10 -38.74 27.62 -19.55
CA ILE A 10 -39.07 26.49 -18.67
C ILE A 10 -39.36 27.02 -17.27
N ASP A 11 -40.44 26.54 -16.66
CA ASP A 11 -40.76 26.83 -15.26
C ASP A 11 -39.87 26.01 -14.29
N PRO A 12 -39.39 26.59 -13.18
CA PRO A 12 -38.68 25.84 -12.16
C PRO A 12 -39.60 24.80 -11.48
N PRO A 13 -39.03 23.70 -10.95
CA PRO A 13 -39.80 22.69 -10.22
C PRO A 13 -40.58 23.29 -9.05
N GLU A 14 -41.78 22.76 -8.79
CA GLU A 14 -42.57 23.14 -7.61
C GLU A 14 -41.76 22.95 -6.32
N ASN A 15 -41.84 23.93 -5.42
CA ASN A 15 -41.14 23.98 -4.11
C ASN A 15 -39.61 24.18 -4.14
N VAL A 16 -39.04 24.60 -5.28
CA VAL A 16 -37.62 24.98 -5.34
C VAL A 16 -37.47 26.50 -5.32
N SER A 17 -36.82 27.03 -4.27
CA SER A 17 -36.35 28.42 -4.27
C SER A 17 -35.01 28.49 -5.00
N LEU A 18 -34.97 29.14 -6.16
CA LEU A 18 -33.73 29.29 -6.93
C LEU A 18 -32.82 30.37 -6.32
N ASP A 19 -31.55 30.05 -6.16
CA ASP A 19 -30.53 31.03 -5.80
C ASP A 19 -30.13 31.94 -7.00
N GLY A 20 -29.66 33.13 -6.66
CA GLY A 20 -29.20 34.19 -7.56
C GLY A 20 -30.30 35.09 -8.12
N GLU A 21 -29.89 36.07 -8.93
CA GLU A 21 -30.78 37.02 -9.61
C GLU A 21 -30.97 36.65 -11.07
N ASN A 22 -32.10 37.08 -11.64
CA ASN A 22 -32.34 36.97 -13.06
C ASN A 22 -31.66 38.13 -13.80
N LEU A 23 -30.73 37.81 -14.70
CA LEU A 23 -29.94 38.75 -15.48
C LEU A 23 -30.10 38.54 -16.99
N LEU A 24 -31.21 37.91 -17.43
CA LEU A 24 -31.41 37.59 -18.85
C LEU A 24 -31.34 38.82 -19.75
N SER A 25 -31.99 39.93 -19.38
CA SER A 25 -31.93 41.19 -20.14
C SER A 25 -30.50 41.69 -20.34
N THR A 26 -29.65 41.57 -19.32
CA THR A 26 -28.22 41.95 -19.41
C THR A 26 -27.44 40.98 -20.28
N LEU A 27 -27.66 39.67 -20.15
CA LEU A 27 -27.02 38.64 -20.97
C LEU A 27 -27.37 38.76 -22.46
N LEU A 28 -28.59 39.22 -22.78
CA LEU A 28 -29.03 39.50 -24.14
C LEU A 28 -28.63 40.89 -24.66
N GLY A 29 -27.89 41.67 -23.87
CA GLY A 29 -27.45 43.03 -24.22
C GLY A 29 -28.59 44.07 -24.29
N LYS A 30 -29.75 43.77 -23.72
CA LYS A 30 -30.91 44.68 -23.66
C LYS A 30 -30.80 45.70 -22.52
N GLU A 31 -30.06 45.35 -21.47
CA GLU A 31 -29.82 46.21 -20.31
C GLU A 31 -28.35 46.22 -19.91
N LYS A 32 -27.95 47.26 -19.16
CA LYS A 32 -26.61 47.38 -18.55
C LYS A 32 -26.62 47.14 -17.04
N ALA A 33 -27.80 46.82 -16.48
CA ALA A 33 -27.92 46.55 -15.06
C ALA A 33 -27.09 45.31 -14.69
N SER A 34 -26.39 45.39 -13.57
CA SER A 34 -25.71 44.24 -12.98
C SER A 34 -26.51 43.77 -11.77
N ARG A 35 -26.09 42.65 -11.21
CA ARG A 35 -26.64 42.11 -9.96
C ARG A 35 -26.58 43.11 -8.80
N SER A 36 -27.58 43.05 -7.93
CA SER A 36 -27.67 43.87 -6.73
C SER A 36 -27.23 43.14 -5.46
N ALA A 37 -27.44 41.83 -5.39
CA ALA A 37 -27.04 40.98 -4.29
C ALA A 37 -25.54 40.67 -4.32
N PRO A 38 -24.90 40.52 -3.14
CA PRO A 38 -23.53 40.04 -3.05
C PRO A 38 -23.39 38.63 -3.65
N ILE A 39 -22.18 38.32 -4.11
CA ILE A 39 -21.79 36.96 -4.47
C ILE A 39 -20.77 36.49 -3.45
N PHE A 40 -20.89 35.25 -3.03
CA PHE A 40 -19.97 34.61 -2.11
C PHE A 40 -19.30 33.41 -2.76
N TRP A 41 -18.06 33.14 -2.37
CA TRP A 41 -17.30 31.98 -2.80
C TRP A 41 -16.57 31.37 -1.61
N ARG A 42 -16.52 30.04 -1.60
CA ARG A 42 -15.70 29.22 -0.73
C ARG A 42 -14.76 28.42 -1.62
N ARG A 43 -13.46 28.50 -1.37
CA ARG A 43 -12.43 27.82 -2.14
C ARG A 43 -12.43 26.32 -1.79
N PRO A 44 -12.43 25.42 -2.78
CA PRO A 44 -12.20 24.00 -2.56
C PRO A 44 -10.82 23.71 -1.95
N PRO A 45 -10.67 22.63 -1.15
CA PRO A 45 -9.42 22.30 -0.45
C PRO A 45 -8.27 21.89 -1.38
N ASP A 46 -8.54 21.52 -2.64
CA ASP A 46 -7.55 21.04 -3.62
C ASP A 46 -6.72 22.15 -4.29
N ARG A 47 -6.87 23.42 -3.88
CA ARG A 47 -6.19 24.57 -4.50
C ARG A 47 -5.56 25.59 -3.52
N PRO A 48 -4.72 25.16 -2.55
CA PRO A 48 -4.26 25.97 -1.42
C PRO A 48 -3.16 27.00 -1.73
N GLY A 49 -3.06 27.51 -2.97
CA GLY A 49 -1.99 28.46 -3.33
C GLY A 49 -0.59 27.86 -3.21
N THR A 50 0.42 28.73 -3.09
CA THR A 50 1.81 28.35 -2.81
C THR A 50 2.20 28.80 -1.40
N LYS A 51 3.34 28.35 -0.89
CA LYS A 51 3.85 28.79 0.42
C LYS A 51 4.07 30.30 0.50
N ASP A 52 4.36 30.95 -0.64
CA ASP A 52 4.68 32.37 -0.72
C ASP A 52 3.46 33.22 -1.12
N GLU A 53 2.44 32.61 -1.73
CA GLU A 53 1.18 33.22 -2.17
C GLU A 53 0.04 32.24 -1.87
N ASP A 54 -0.42 32.24 -0.62
CA ASP A 54 -1.57 31.44 -0.20
C ASP A 54 -2.85 32.03 -0.80
N ASN A 55 -3.77 31.16 -1.23
CA ASN A 55 -5.03 31.58 -1.81
C ASN A 55 -6.07 31.71 -0.68
N PRO A 56 -6.73 32.87 -0.52
CA PRO A 56 -7.77 33.03 0.48
C PRO A 56 -8.89 31.99 0.36
N ASP A 57 -9.44 31.58 1.49
CA ASP A 57 -10.46 30.54 1.55
C ASP A 57 -11.86 31.04 1.18
N LEU A 58 -12.18 32.26 1.60
CA LEU A 58 -13.50 32.87 1.47
C LEU A 58 -13.41 34.16 0.66
N ALA A 59 -14.44 34.43 -0.13
CA ALA A 59 -14.57 35.70 -0.84
C ALA A 59 -16.02 36.19 -0.90
N VAL A 60 -16.19 37.51 -0.87
CA VAL A 60 -17.45 38.19 -1.16
C VAL A 60 -17.23 39.33 -2.14
N ARG A 61 -18.14 39.47 -3.12
CA ARG A 61 -18.21 40.64 -3.98
C ARG A 61 -19.55 41.32 -3.79
N ASP A 62 -19.52 42.59 -3.40
CA ASP A 62 -20.68 43.43 -3.19
C ASP A 62 -20.49 44.76 -3.94
N GLY A 63 -21.18 44.89 -5.07
CA GLY A 63 -20.99 46.00 -6.01
C GLY A 63 -19.56 46.06 -6.56
N ARG A 64 -18.88 47.19 -6.31
CA ARG A 64 -17.51 47.44 -6.75
C ARG A 64 -16.45 46.73 -5.90
N TRP A 65 -16.81 46.31 -4.70
CA TRP A 65 -15.87 45.79 -3.72
C TRP A 65 -15.79 44.28 -3.82
N LYS A 66 -14.55 43.76 -3.85
CA LYS A 66 -14.25 42.34 -3.63
C LYS A 66 -13.42 42.22 -2.36
N TYR A 67 -13.87 41.41 -1.44
CA TYR A 67 -13.20 41.12 -0.18
C TYR A 67 -12.86 39.63 -0.12
N LEU A 68 -11.65 39.30 0.33
CA LEU A 68 -11.17 37.94 0.53
C LEU A 68 -10.60 37.77 1.94
N VAL A 69 -10.70 36.58 2.50
CA VAL A 69 -10.23 36.24 3.86
C VAL A 69 -10.10 34.73 4.04
N ASN A 70 -9.29 34.28 4.99
CA ASN A 70 -9.22 32.88 5.40
C ASN A 70 -10.39 32.48 6.33
N TYR A 71 -10.59 31.18 6.55
CA TYR A 71 -11.65 30.67 7.45
C TYR A 71 -11.58 31.24 8.88
N ASP A 72 -10.36 31.43 9.39
CA ASP A 72 -10.11 31.96 10.73
C ASP A 72 -10.19 33.50 10.81
N GLY A 73 -10.52 34.15 9.70
CA GLY A 73 -10.58 35.60 9.58
C GLY A 73 -9.24 36.27 9.29
N SER A 74 -8.16 35.49 9.11
CA SER A 74 -6.83 36.02 8.79
C SER A 74 -6.67 36.42 7.33
N ASP A 75 -5.59 37.16 7.05
CA ASP A 75 -5.21 37.70 5.74
C ASP A 75 -6.35 38.41 4.96
N PRO A 76 -6.94 39.49 5.51
CA PRO A 76 -7.98 40.23 4.81
C PRO A 76 -7.41 40.94 3.58
N GLN A 77 -8.12 40.85 2.46
CA GLN A 77 -7.79 41.54 1.21
C GLN A 77 -9.04 42.25 0.67
N LEU A 78 -8.90 43.51 0.26
CA LEU A 78 -10.00 44.32 -0.26
C LEU A 78 -9.59 45.02 -1.55
N TYR A 79 -10.38 44.85 -2.61
CA TYR A 79 -10.13 45.39 -3.93
C TYR A 79 -11.34 46.13 -4.50
N ASP A 80 -11.06 47.18 -5.24
CA ASP A 80 -12.04 47.99 -5.96
C ASP A 80 -12.03 47.62 -7.45
N LEU A 81 -12.88 46.68 -7.84
CA LEU A 81 -12.85 46.10 -9.19
C LEU A 81 -13.23 47.08 -10.32
N ASN A 82 -13.77 48.26 -9.98
CA ASN A 82 -14.03 49.30 -10.98
C ASN A 82 -12.78 50.09 -11.33
N GLN A 83 -11.82 50.20 -10.40
CA GLN A 83 -10.56 50.94 -10.60
C GLN A 83 -9.39 50.00 -10.85
N ASP A 84 -9.39 48.84 -10.19
CA ASP A 84 -8.36 47.81 -10.27
C ASP A 84 -8.98 46.44 -10.54
N PRO A 85 -9.39 46.17 -11.79
CA PRO A 85 -9.86 44.84 -12.20
C PRO A 85 -8.80 43.73 -12.05
N THR A 86 -7.52 44.11 -11.89
CA THR A 86 -6.40 43.17 -11.73
C THR A 86 -6.12 42.78 -10.29
N GLU A 87 -6.82 43.39 -9.31
CA GLU A 87 -6.67 43.09 -7.88
C GLU A 87 -5.22 43.28 -7.39
N SER A 88 -4.54 44.29 -7.92
CA SER A 88 -3.13 44.58 -7.66
C SER A 88 -2.87 45.37 -6.38
N THR A 89 -3.86 46.12 -5.89
CA THR A 89 -3.71 47.02 -4.72
C THR A 89 -4.68 46.66 -3.60
N ASN A 90 -4.17 46.15 -2.48
CA ASN A 90 -4.98 45.82 -1.31
C ASN A 90 -5.34 47.09 -0.50
N LEU A 91 -6.64 47.38 -0.40
CA LEU A 91 -7.22 48.61 0.17
C LEU A 91 -7.75 48.45 1.60
N THR A 92 -7.50 47.31 2.26
CA THR A 92 -8.04 47.02 3.61
C THR A 92 -7.76 48.11 4.64
N LYS A 93 -6.54 48.67 4.64
CA LYS A 93 -6.15 49.74 5.58
C LYS A 93 -6.86 51.08 5.33
N GLN A 94 -7.36 51.29 4.11
CA GLN A 94 -7.91 52.56 3.66
C GLN A 94 -9.44 52.62 3.80
N HIS A 95 -10.09 51.45 3.84
CA HIS A 95 -11.55 51.32 3.94
C HIS A 95 -11.96 50.31 5.03
N PRO A 96 -11.58 50.54 6.30
CA PRO A 96 -11.87 49.61 7.40
C PRO A 96 -13.37 49.35 7.59
N GLU A 97 -14.22 50.35 7.34
CA GLU A 97 -15.68 50.22 7.42
C GLU A 97 -16.25 49.27 6.35
N VAL A 98 -15.64 49.25 5.16
CA VAL A 98 -16.02 48.33 4.09
C VAL A 98 -15.54 46.91 4.43
N VAL A 99 -14.33 46.79 4.98
CA VAL A 99 -13.78 45.51 5.45
C VAL A 99 -14.71 44.90 6.50
N SER A 100 -15.04 45.63 7.58
CA SER A 100 -15.89 45.09 8.65
C SER A 100 -17.24 44.60 8.12
N ARG A 101 -17.90 45.39 7.28
CA ARG A 101 -19.20 45.04 6.69
C ARG A 101 -19.14 43.81 5.79
N LEU A 102 -18.09 43.65 5.00
CA LEU A 102 -17.94 42.52 4.09
C LEU A 102 -17.45 41.26 4.81
N HIS A 103 -16.60 41.43 5.82
CA HIS A 103 -16.15 40.36 6.71
C HIS A 103 -17.34 39.72 7.42
N GLU A 104 -18.19 40.51 8.08
CA GLU A 104 -19.40 40.00 8.75
C GLU A 104 -20.28 39.22 7.77
N LYS A 105 -20.59 39.80 6.60
CA LYS A 105 -21.39 39.13 5.57
C LYS A 105 -20.81 37.79 5.10
N VAL A 106 -19.50 37.70 4.87
CA VAL A 106 -18.89 36.45 4.34
C VAL A 106 -18.78 35.38 5.41
N ILE A 107 -18.53 35.76 6.67
CA ILE A 107 -18.49 34.82 7.79
C ILE A 107 -19.88 34.29 8.13
N ASP A 108 -20.90 35.17 8.17
CA ASP A 108 -22.29 34.76 8.41
C ASP A 108 -22.78 33.81 7.31
N TRP A 109 -22.54 34.17 6.04
CA TRP A 109 -22.86 33.28 4.92
C TRP A 109 -22.14 31.93 5.02
N ASN A 110 -20.86 31.93 5.41
CA ASN A 110 -20.08 30.71 5.54
C ASN A 110 -20.59 29.82 6.69
N ALA A 111 -21.07 30.41 7.79
CA ALA A 111 -21.64 29.70 8.93
C ALA A 111 -22.99 29.03 8.63
N ASP A 112 -23.76 29.58 7.69
CA ASP A 112 -25.04 29.02 7.24
C ASP A 112 -24.90 27.80 6.30
N LEU A 113 -23.69 27.55 5.78
CA LEU A 113 -23.41 26.40 4.92
C LEU A 113 -23.03 25.17 5.76
N PRO A 114 -23.32 23.94 5.28
CA PRO A 114 -22.83 22.72 5.91
C PRO A 114 -21.30 22.72 6.07
N GLN A 115 -20.82 22.07 7.13
CA GLN A 115 -19.40 21.76 7.27
C GLN A 115 -19.03 20.68 6.23
N ASP A 116 -18.00 20.95 5.44
CA ASP A 116 -17.52 20.09 4.36
C ASP A 116 -15.99 20.06 4.33
N ALA A 117 -15.42 19.29 3.40
CA ALA A 117 -13.97 19.19 3.21
C ALA A 117 -13.27 20.53 2.90
N GLY A 118 -14.03 21.60 2.62
CA GLY A 118 -13.50 22.95 2.52
C GLY A 118 -13.06 23.51 3.86
N ASN A 119 -13.61 23.06 4.99
CA ASN A 119 -13.17 23.46 6.32
C ASN A 119 -11.95 22.62 6.76
N PRO A 120 -10.81 23.24 7.14
CA PRO A 120 -9.61 22.51 7.56
C PRO A 120 -9.81 21.59 8.78
N ASP A 121 -10.85 21.82 9.58
CA ASP A 121 -11.20 21.00 10.75
C ASP A 121 -12.26 19.93 10.44
N TRP A 122 -12.73 19.81 9.19
CA TRP A 122 -13.72 18.80 8.83
C TRP A 122 -13.13 17.39 8.83
N LYS A 123 -13.82 16.47 9.51
CA LYS A 123 -13.58 15.03 9.45
C LYS A 123 -14.85 14.36 8.97
N ASP A 124 -14.75 13.52 7.95
CA ASP A 124 -15.89 12.73 7.48
C ASP A 124 -16.25 11.68 8.55
N GLU A 125 -17.36 11.88 9.27
CA GLU A 125 -17.83 10.91 10.25
C GLU A 125 -18.19 9.55 9.59
N THR A 126 -18.45 9.52 8.28
CA THR A 126 -18.68 8.27 7.52
C THR A 126 -17.41 7.44 7.30
N GLU A 127 -16.22 8.01 7.52
CA GLU A 127 -14.96 7.28 7.51
C GLU A 127 -14.64 6.59 8.83
N THR A 128 -15.50 6.64 9.86
CA THR A 128 -15.25 5.95 11.14
C THR A 128 -16.24 4.80 11.35
N GLY A 129 -15.72 3.60 11.65
CA GLY A 129 -16.53 2.38 11.78
C GLY A 129 -15.89 1.14 11.16
N SER A 130 -16.57 0.00 11.32
CA SER A 130 -16.11 -1.29 10.82
C SER A 130 -16.17 -1.33 9.29
N LEU A 131 -15.11 -1.81 8.65
CA LEU A 131 -15.19 -2.13 7.22
C LEU A 131 -16.00 -3.41 6.99
N PRO A 132 -16.74 -3.49 5.87
CA PRO A 132 -17.29 -4.74 5.37
C PRO A 132 -16.22 -5.83 5.21
N SER A 133 -16.61 -7.10 5.42
CA SER A 133 -15.67 -8.24 5.37
C SER A 133 -15.16 -8.56 3.96
N ASP A 134 -15.81 -8.01 2.93
CA ASP A 134 -15.43 -8.05 1.53
C ASP A 134 -14.56 -6.85 1.11
N MET A 135 -14.05 -6.08 2.07
CA MET A 135 -13.06 -5.04 1.84
C MET A 135 -11.73 -5.34 2.54
N PHE A 136 -10.64 -4.83 1.97
CA PHE A 136 -9.29 -4.86 2.54
C PHE A 136 -8.61 -3.50 2.39
N VAL A 137 -7.42 -3.35 2.98
CA VAL A 137 -6.66 -2.09 2.98
C VAL A 137 -5.19 -2.38 2.70
N ASN A 138 -4.56 -1.55 1.85
CA ASN A 138 -3.11 -1.58 1.63
C ASN A 138 -2.34 -0.78 2.70
N PRO A 139 -1.08 -1.14 3.00
CA PRO A 139 -0.32 -2.28 2.45
C PRO A 139 -0.66 -3.60 3.15
N ILE A 140 -0.78 -4.70 2.40
CA ILE A 140 -1.20 -6.00 2.95
C ILE A 140 -0.09 -6.73 3.72
N ALA A 141 1.17 -6.38 3.47
CA ALA A 141 2.33 -6.97 4.11
C ALA A 141 3.54 -6.04 4.00
N GLU A 142 4.53 -6.23 4.86
CA GLU A 142 5.85 -5.63 4.68
C GLU A 142 6.68 -6.54 3.80
N GLY A 143 7.50 -5.96 2.92
CA GLY A 143 8.28 -6.76 1.99
C GLY A 143 8.68 -6.02 0.74
N ALA A 144 9.57 -6.68 0.02
CA ALA A 144 10.14 -6.27 -1.23
C ALA A 144 9.83 -7.31 -2.30
N ASP A 145 9.93 -6.88 -3.55
CA ASP A 145 9.99 -7.74 -4.73
C ASP A 145 8.91 -8.85 -4.71
N PRO A 146 7.62 -8.47 -4.59
CA PRO A 146 6.56 -9.43 -4.32
C PRO A 146 6.27 -10.32 -5.52
N TRP A 147 6.30 -11.64 -5.32
CA TRP A 147 5.87 -12.60 -6.34
C TRP A 147 4.70 -13.45 -5.83
N VAL A 148 3.63 -13.53 -6.62
CA VAL A 148 2.47 -14.37 -6.33
C VAL A 148 1.90 -15.02 -7.57
N VAL A 149 1.62 -16.32 -7.48
CA VAL A 149 1.01 -17.10 -8.56
C VAL A 149 -0.20 -17.88 -8.08
N ARG A 150 -1.08 -18.24 -9.03
CA ARG A 150 -2.12 -19.25 -8.80
C ARG A 150 -1.47 -20.63 -8.80
N ASP A 151 -1.80 -21.43 -7.81
CA ASP A 151 -1.41 -22.84 -7.82
C ASP A 151 -2.22 -23.57 -8.91
N PRO A 152 -1.58 -24.17 -9.94
CA PRO A 152 -2.29 -24.93 -10.96
C PRO A 152 -2.91 -26.23 -10.41
N ASN A 153 -2.44 -26.71 -9.25
CA ASN A 153 -2.85 -27.97 -8.64
C ASN A 153 -3.83 -27.79 -7.45
N ALA A 154 -4.07 -26.56 -6.99
CA ALA A 154 -4.97 -26.28 -5.87
C ALA A 154 -5.62 -24.89 -5.97
N ASN A 155 -6.80 -24.70 -5.39
CA ASN A 155 -7.47 -23.39 -5.38
C ASN A 155 -6.89 -22.43 -4.34
N ARG A 156 -5.62 -22.02 -4.52
CA ARG A 156 -4.89 -21.11 -3.63
C ARG A 156 -3.91 -20.23 -4.40
N TYR A 157 -3.42 -19.20 -3.73
CA TYR A 157 -2.28 -18.38 -4.11
C TYR A 157 -1.02 -18.90 -3.42
N LEU A 158 0.12 -18.75 -4.09
CA LEU A 158 1.44 -19.03 -3.53
C LEU A 158 2.26 -17.75 -3.62
N TRP A 159 2.50 -17.12 -2.47
CA TRP A 159 3.41 -15.97 -2.36
C TRP A 159 4.83 -16.48 -2.16
N CYS A 160 5.79 -15.97 -2.91
CA CYS A 160 7.20 -16.31 -2.81
C CYS A 160 7.97 -15.04 -2.44
N LEU A 161 8.67 -15.06 -1.31
CA LEU A 161 9.34 -13.88 -0.75
C LEU A 161 10.74 -14.23 -0.24
N SER A 162 11.66 -13.27 -0.32
CA SER A 162 12.94 -13.36 0.38
C SER A 162 12.75 -13.15 1.88
N GLU A 163 13.32 -14.03 2.69
CA GLU A 163 13.30 -13.98 4.14
C GLU A 163 14.71 -13.63 4.65
N GLY A 164 14.86 -12.44 5.25
CA GLY A 164 16.09 -12.09 5.95
C GLY A 164 17.34 -11.94 5.07
N ASN A 165 17.19 -11.77 3.74
CA ASN A 165 18.28 -11.81 2.75
C ASN A 165 19.10 -13.11 2.80
N ARG A 166 18.50 -14.18 3.33
CA ARG A 166 19.17 -15.40 3.78
C ARG A 166 18.37 -16.67 3.55
N ALA A 167 17.09 -16.57 3.20
CA ALA A 167 16.19 -17.67 2.98
C ALA A 167 15.11 -17.26 1.98
N ILE A 168 14.34 -18.25 1.51
CA ILE A 168 13.16 -18.06 0.66
C ILE A 168 11.99 -18.71 1.36
N ALA A 169 10.89 -17.97 1.44
CA ALA A 169 9.64 -18.40 2.05
C ALA A 169 8.53 -18.51 1.00
N ILE A 170 7.70 -19.54 1.13
CA ILE A 170 6.41 -19.63 0.43
C ILE A 170 5.28 -19.47 1.44
N HIS A 171 4.31 -18.61 1.13
CA HIS A 171 3.10 -18.43 1.92
C HIS A 171 1.87 -18.87 1.09
N PRO A 172 1.33 -20.08 1.31
CA PRO A 172 0.10 -20.52 0.67
C PRO A 172 -1.10 -19.80 1.28
N SER A 173 -1.94 -19.16 0.45
CA SER A 173 -3.11 -18.40 0.91
C SER A 173 -4.34 -18.66 0.06
N ASP A 174 -5.52 -18.72 0.69
CA ASP A 174 -6.80 -18.76 -0.02
C ASP A 174 -7.24 -17.35 -0.50
N SER A 175 -6.49 -16.31 -0.13
CA SER A 175 -6.75 -14.89 -0.42
C SER A 175 -5.54 -14.24 -1.09
N LEU A 176 -5.80 -13.35 -2.05
CA LEU A 176 -4.75 -12.48 -2.61
C LEU A 176 -4.47 -11.27 -1.71
N THR A 177 -5.36 -10.94 -0.79
CA THR A 177 -5.23 -9.73 0.04
C THR A 177 -4.65 -10.01 1.42
N ALA A 178 -4.16 -11.24 1.63
CA ALA A 178 -3.60 -11.69 2.88
C ALA A 178 -2.53 -12.76 2.64
N LEU A 179 -1.37 -12.59 3.25
CA LEU A 179 -0.36 -13.66 3.29
C LEU A 179 -0.86 -14.79 4.18
N GLY A 180 -0.59 -16.02 3.74
CA GLY A 180 -0.82 -17.21 4.54
C GLY A 180 0.36 -17.53 5.47
N PRO A 181 0.33 -18.71 6.12
CA PRO A 181 1.40 -19.16 6.99
C PRO A 181 2.75 -19.20 6.26
N LYS A 182 3.79 -18.68 6.91
CA LYS A 182 5.16 -18.66 6.38
C LYS A 182 5.76 -20.06 6.39
N GLN A 183 6.28 -20.54 5.26
CA GLN A 183 7.08 -21.76 5.19
C GLN A 183 8.42 -21.50 4.52
N ILE A 184 9.52 -21.72 5.26
CA ILE A 184 10.87 -21.63 4.70
C ILE A 184 11.14 -22.88 3.86
N VAL A 185 11.31 -22.70 2.55
CA VAL A 185 11.57 -23.81 1.62
C VAL A 185 13.05 -23.95 1.27
N TRP A 186 13.84 -22.89 1.52
CA TRP A 186 15.28 -22.91 1.35
C TRP A 186 15.96 -21.87 2.23
N THR A 187 17.14 -22.23 2.76
CA THR A 187 18.01 -21.36 3.56
C THR A 187 19.39 -21.35 2.94
N ALA A 188 19.95 -20.17 2.73
CA ALA A 188 21.29 -19.98 2.20
C ALA A 188 22.34 -20.63 3.12
N PRO A 189 23.45 -21.15 2.57
CA PRO A 189 24.56 -21.66 3.39
C PRO A 189 25.26 -20.51 4.14
N ALA A 190 26.05 -20.84 5.17
CA ALA A 190 26.74 -19.82 5.98
C ALA A 190 27.74 -18.97 5.16
N SER A 191 28.38 -19.58 4.16
CA SER A 191 29.36 -18.97 3.25
C SER A 191 29.21 -19.52 1.83
N GLY A 192 29.90 -18.89 0.87
CA GLY A 192 29.86 -19.27 -0.54
C GLY A 192 29.13 -18.26 -1.42
N PRO A 193 29.07 -18.52 -2.75
CA PRO A 193 28.69 -17.52 -3.76
C PRO A 193 27.20 -17.12 -3.75
N TYR A 194 26.35 -17.86 -3.04
CA TYR A 194 24.91 -17.60 -2.86
C TYR A 194 24.52 -17.57 -1.39
N SER A 195 25.46 -17.16 -0.53
CA SER A 195 25.23 -17.15 0.92
C SER A 195 24.52 -15.89 1.40
N ARG A 196 24.60 -14.77 0.70
CA ARG A 196 24.05 -13.48 1.16
C ARG A 196 23.23 -12.84 0.06
N GLU A 197 22.52 -11.78 0.45
CA GLU A 197 21.80 -10.91 -0.48
C GLU A 197 20.83 -11.70 -1.37
N VAL A 198 20.07 -12.63 -0.77
CA VAL A 198 19.03 -13.39 -1.47
C VAL A 198 17.92 -12.41 -1.88
N TRP A 199 17.79 -12.12 -3.17
CA TRP A 199 16.89 -11.09 -3.72
C TRP A 199 15.87 -11.67 -4.70
N ALA A 200 14.71 -10.99 -4.76
CA ALA A 200 13.64 -11.15 -5.74
C ALA A 200 13.36 -12.59 -6.21
N PRO A 201 12.89 -13.50 -5.31
CA PRO A 201 12.60 -14.86 -5.71
C PRO A 201 11.25 -14.98 -6.45
N GLU A 202 11.27 -15.46 -7.68
CA GLU A 202 10.08 -15.75 -8.49
C GLU A 202 9.79 -17.25 -8.61
N LEU A 203 8.57 -17.66 -8.25
CA LEU A 203 8.08 -19.04 -8.27
C LEU A 203 7.27 -19.35 -9.55
N HIS A 204 7.78 -20.24 -10.38
CA HIS A 204 7.17 -20.68 -11.65
C HIS A 204 6.84 -22.18 -11.62
N PHE A 205 5.71 -22.60 -12.18
CA PHE A 205 5.40 -24.01 -12.39
C PHE A 205 5.75 -24.41 -13.83
N LEU A 206 6.87 -25.13 -14.00
CA LEU A 206 7.43 -25.48 -15.30
C LEU A 206 7.77 -26.98 -15.31
N ASP A 207 7.44 -27.66 -16.40
CA ASP A 207 7.78 -29.07 -16.61
C ASP A 207 7.36 -29.97 -15.42
N ASP A 208 6.11 -29.78 -14.96
CA ASP A 208 5.47 -30.45 -13.81
C ASP A 208 6.16 -30.25 -12.45
N ARG A 209 7.00 -29.21 -12.33
CA ARG A 209 7.76 -28.90 -11.12
C ARG A 209 7.80 -27.40 -10.82
N TRP A 210 7.93 -27.08 -9.55
CA TRP A 210 8.12 -25.69 -9.11
C TRP A 210 9.57 -25.29 -9.25
N HIS A 211 9.81 -24.10 -9.78
CA HIS A 211 11.11 -23.50 -9.97
C HIS A 211 11.11 -22.10 -9.33
N ILE A 212 12.05 -21.84 -8.43
CA ILE A 212 12.25 -20.52 -7.84
C ILE A 212 13.51 -19.93 -8.43
N TYR A 213 13.38 -18.90 -9.27
CA TYR A 213 14.50 -18.10 -9.76
C TYR A 213 14.79 -17.03 -8.72
N PHE A 214 16.04 -16.87 -8.31
CA PHE A 214 16.42 -15.85 -7.33
C PHE A 214 17.86 -15.41 -7.57
N ALA A 215 18.21 -14.23 -7.07
CA ALA A 215 19.57 -13.72 -7.15
C ALA A 215 20.25 -13.83 -5.77
N ALA A 216 21.52 -14.23 -5.73
CA ALA A 216 22.31 -14.21 -4.49
C ALA A 216 23.79 -13.90 -4.76
N SER A 217 24.51 -13.53 -3.70
CA SER A 217 25.93 -13.19 -3.73
C SER A 217 26.69 -13.80 -2.53
N ASP A 218 28.01 -13.52 -2.43
CA ASP A 218 28.83 -13.81 -1.24
C ASP A 218 28.86 -12.65 -0.22
N GLY A 219 27.96 -11.67 -0.37
CA GLY A 219 27.91 -10.42 0.40
C GLY A 219 28.62 -9.26 -0.29
N ARG A 220 29.02 -9.46 -1.55
CA ARG A 220 29.56 -8.43 -2.42
C ARG A 220 28.67 -8.33 -3.65
N ASN A 221 27.99 -7.19 -3.81
CA ASN A 221 27.03 -6.96 -4.87
C ASN A 221 27.61 -7.22 -6.28
N GLU A 222 28.90 -7.00 -6.52
CA GLU A 222 29.51 -7.29 -7.83
C GLU A 222 29.47 -8.78 -8.22
N ASN A 223 29.23 -9.68 -7.27
CA ASN A 223 29.14 -11.12 -7.48
C ASN A 223 27.70 -11.64 -7.54
N HIS A 224 26.69 -10.76 -7.61
CA HIS A 224 25.29 -11.16 -7.63
C HIS A 224 24.96 -11.91 -8.92
N LEU A 225 24.50 -13.16 -8.78
CA LEU A 225 24.15 -14.01 -9.91
C LEU A 225 22.79 -14.68 -9.68
N THR A 226 22.16 -15.10 -10.77
CA THR A 226 20.89 -15.83 -10.73
C THR A 226 21.10 -17.33 -10.52
N TYR A 227 20.34 -17.89 -9.59
CA TYR A 227 20.26 -19.30 -9.26
C TYR A 227 18.81 -19.78 -9.39
N VAL A 228 18.63 -21.11 -9.46
CA VAL A 228 17.29 -21.73 -9.57
C VAL A 228 17.15 -22.83 -8.53
N LEU A 229 16.10 -22.78 -7.72
CA LEU A 229 15.68 -23.91 -6.90
C LEU A 229 14.60 -24.68 -7.65
N ARG A 230 14.76 -25.99 -7.84
CA ARG A 230 13.71 -26.86 -8.40
C ARG A 230 13.15 -27.75 -7.32
N SER A 231 11.83 -27.78 -7.14
CA SER A 231 11.18 -28.66 -6.16
C SER A 231 11.48 -30.12 -6.48
N LYS A 232 11.58 -30.99 -5.48
CA LYS A 232 11.80 -32.44 -5.64
C LYS A 232 10.52 -33.21 -5.98
N SER A 233 9.36 -32.60 -5.78
CA SER A 233 8.02 -33.13 -6.09
C SER A 233 7.13 -32.01 -6.68
N PRO A 234 5.91 -32.32 -7.12
CA PRO A 234 4.93 -31.30 -7.53
C PRO A 234 4.40 -30.41 -6.38
N ASP A 235 4.76 -30.71 -5.13
CA ASP A 235 4.38 -29.90 -3.97
C ASP A 235 5.28 -28.65 -3.88
N PRO A 236 4.73 -27.42 -3.95
CA PRO A 236 5.52 -26.20 -3.83
C PRO A 236 6.16 -26.04 -2.46
N LEU A 237 5.68 -26.74 -1.44
CA LEU A 237 6.17 -26.67 -0.06
C LEU A 237 7.18 -27.78 0.29
N GLY A 238 7.47 -28.66 -0.68
CA GLY A 238 8.44 -29.74 -0.51
C GLY A 238 9.89 -29.26 -0.58
N ASP A 239 10.82 -30.22 -0.49
CA ASP A 239 12.24 -29.98 -0.67
C ASP A 239 12.58 -29.40 -2.05
N TYR A 240 13.63 -28.58 -2.10
CA TYR A 240 14.20 -28.07 -3.36
C TYR A 240 15.65 -28.53 -3.58
N GLU A 241 16.06 -28.55 -4.84
CA GLU A 241 17.43 -28.76 -5.31
C GLU A 241 17.94 -27.49 -6.00
N LEU A 242 19.17 -27.07 -5.68
CA LEU A 242 19.78 -25.84 -6.20
C LEU A 242 20.52 -26.10 -7.52
N PHE A 243 20.29 -25.22 -8.49
CA PHE A 243 20.97 -25.14 -9.78
C PHE A 243 21.59 -23.75 -9.97
N GLY A 244 22.66 -23.71 -10.76
CA GLY A 244 23.31 -22.47 -11.18
C GLY A 244 24.68 -22.20 -10.54
N PRO A 245 25.21 -20.98 -10.70
CA PRO A 245 24.53 -19.84 -11.33
C PRO A 245 24.23 -20.11 -12.81
N LEU A 246 23.13 -19.56 -13.32
CA LEU A 246 22.82 -19.66 -14.74
C LEU A 246 23.90 -18.95 -15.58
N ALA A 247 24.15 -19.48 -16.78
CA ALA A 247 25.23 -19.00 -17.65
C ALA A 247 24.84 -17.69 -18.38
N THR A 248 24.78 -16.58 -17.65
CA THR A 248 24.25 -15.28 -18.13
C THR A 248 25.26 -14.44 -18.92
N GLY A 249 26.45 -14.98 -19.21
CA GLY A 249 27.49 -14.31 -19.99
C GLY A 249 27.29 -14.36 -21.51
N GLU A 250 28.33 -13.95 -22.24
CA GLU A 250 28.36 -13.90 -23.72
C GLU A 250 29.17 -15.04 -24.34
N GLY A 251 29.84 -15.85 -23.51
CA GLY A 251 30.73 -16.92 -23.96
C GLY A 251 29.97 -18.15 -24.51
N PRO A 252 30.52 -18.84 -25.53
CA PRO A 252 29.96 -20.10 -26.03
C PRO A 252 30.14 -21.25 -25.01
N GLU A 253 31.21 -21.17 -24.21
CA GLU A 253 31.36 -22.00 -23.02
C GLU A 253 30.65 -21.31 -21.86
N ARG A 254 29.68 -22.01 -21.29
CA ARG A 254 28.80 -21.61 -20.18
C ARG A 254 29.53 -21.29 -18.87
N ASN A 255 30.87 -21.21 -18.92
CA ASN A 255 31.80 -20.89 -17.86
C ASN A 255 32.74 -19.78 -18.33
N SER A 256 32.28 -18.53 -18.24
CA SER A 256 33.09 -17.37 -17.85
C SER A 256 33.19 -16.21 -18.86
N PRO A 257 33.05 -14.97 -18.36
CA PRO A 257 32.45 -14.64 -17.06
C PRO A 257 30.93 -14.62 -17.17
N ASN A 258 30.25 -15.26 -16.22
CA ASN A 258 28.89 -14.86 -15.89
C ASN A 258 28.93 -13.41 -15.46
N ILE A 259 27.99 -12.63 -15.96
CA ILE A 259 27.88 -11.22 -15.65
C ILE A 259 26.74 -11.08 -14.66
N TRP A 260 26.87 -10.10 -13.76
CA TRP A 260 25.88 -9.73 -12.77
C TRP A 260 24.46 -9.84 -13.34
N ALA A 261 23.60 -10.58 -12.63
CA ALA A 261 22.28 -10.95 -13.12
C ALA A 261 21.29 -11.13 -11.96
N ILE A 262 20.24 -10.31 -11.94
CA ILE A 262 19.17 -10.34 -10.93
C ILE A 262 17.79 -10.32 -11.59
N ASP A 263 16.75 -10.53 -10.79
CA ASP A 263 15.34 -10.39 -11.18
C ASP A 263 15.01 -11.18 -12.45
N MET A 264 15.27 -12.49 -12.42
CA MET A 264 15.04 -13.34 -13.58
C MET A 264 13.60 -13.85 -13.60
N THR A 265 12.90 -13.55 -14.69
CA THR A 265 11.59 -14.09 -15.03
C THR A 265 11.64 -14.99 -16.27
N VAL A 266 10.54 -15.68 -16.55
CA VAL A 266 10.39 -16.61 -17.68
C VAL A 266 9.32 -16.12 -18.65
N LEU A 267 9.69 -16.06 -19.93
CA LEU A 267 8.78 -15.80 -21.04
C LEU A 267 8.56 -17.09 -21.84
N GLU A 268 7.31 -17.53 -21.97
CA GLU A 268 6.93 -18.55 -22.95
C GLU A 268 6.30 -17.87 -24.18
N HIS A 269 6.88 -18.09 -25.35
CA HIS A 269 6.43 -17.47 -26.59
C HIS A 269 6.67 -18.38 -27.79
N SER A 270 5.64 -18.56 -28.63
CA SER A 270 5.71 -19.36 -29.87
C SER A 270 6.28 -20.79 -29.66
N GLY A 271 5.89 -21.44 -28.55
CA GLY A 271 6.32 -22.81 -28.22
C GLY A 271 7.76 -22.94 -27.71
N LYS A 272 8.43 -21.82 -27.44
CA LYS A 272 9.77 -21.76 -26.85
C LYS A 272 9.73 -21.03 -25.50
N ARG A 273 10.78 -21.24 -24.70
CA ARG A 273 10.96 -20.63 -23.39
C ARG A 273 12.21 -19.74 -23.40
N TYR A 274 12.12 -18.60 -22.75
CA TYR A 274 13.17 -17.60 -22.65
C TYR A 274 13.30 -17.13 -21.21
N ALA A 275 14.54 -16.90 -20.75
CA ALA A 275 14.80 -16.19 -19.51
C ALA A 275 14.97 -14.70 -19.82
N VAL A 276 14.37 -13.83 -19.02
CA VAL A 276 14.54 -12.38 -19.09
C VAL A 276 15.02 -11.89 -17.72
N TRP A 277 16.05 -11.03 -17.67
CA TRP A 277 16.62 -10.59 -16.40
C TRP A 277 17.27 -9.20 -16.49
N SER A 278 17.54 -8.60 -15.33
CA SER A 278 18.39 -7.41 -15.20
C SER A 278 19.86 -7.80 -15.14
N GLY A 279 20.70 -7.25 -16.02
CA GLY A 279 22.12 -7.58 -16.06
C GLY A 279 23.04 -6.39 -16.31
N TRP A 280 24.30 -6.50 -15.90
CA TRP A 280 25.31 -5.49 -16.24
C TRP A 280 25.78 -5.61 -17.68
N ASP A 281 26.18 -4.52 -18.34
CA ASP A 281 26.78 -4.59 -19.68
C ASP A 281 28.17 -5.22 -19.67
N ALA A 282 28.98 -4.97 -18.65
CA ALA A 282 30.23 -5.69 -18.40
C ALA A 282 30.49 -5.82 -16.89
N PRO A 283 31.40 -6.72 -16.47
CA PRO A 283 31.79 -6.84 -15.06
C PRO A 283 32.22 -5.50 -14.45
N GLY A 284 31.69 -5.16 -13.28
CA GLY A 284 32.07 -3.97 -12.51
C GLY A 284 31.52 -2.63 -13.00
N THR A 285 30.62 -2.62 -13.99
CA THR A 285 30.09 -1.37 -14.58
C THR A 285 28.94 -0.74 -13.82
N ASP A 286 28.18 -1.54 -13.06
CA ASP A 286 26.93 -1.15 -12.40
C ASP A 286 25.88 -0.54 -13.36
N ARG A 287 25.94 -0.87 -14.66
CA ARG A 287 24.99 -0.39 -15.68
C ARG A 287 24.01 -1.47 -16.04
N GLN A 288 22.79 -1.36 -15.55
CA GLN A 288 21.78 -2.40 -15.65
C GLN A 288 20.90 -2.27 -16.90
N TYR A 289 20.79 -3.34 -17.68
CA TYR A 289 19.93 -3.47 -18.85
C TYR A 289 19.10 -4.75 -18.74
N LEU A 290 18.02 -4.81 -19.51
CA LEU A 290 17.26 -6.05 -19.68
C LEU A 290 17.92 -6.93 -20.73
N TYR A 291 18.14 -8.19 -20.37
CA TYR A 291 18.67 -9.22 -21.25
C TYR A 291 17.67 -10.36 -21.41
N ILE A 292 17.73 -11.04 -22.55
CA ILE A 292 16.95 -12.24 -22.86
C ILE A 292 17.85 -13.35 -23.40
N ALA A 293 17.54 -14.61 -23.11
CA ALA A 293 18.16 -15.78 -23.75
C ALA A 293 17.15 -16.93 -23.87
N GLU A 294 17.22 -17.71 -24.94
CA GLU A 294 16.44 -18.95 -25.08
C GLU A 294 16.89 -19.97 -24.02
N MET A 295 15.95 -20.77 -23.50
CA MET A 295 16.19 -21.79 -22.48
C MET A 295 16.15 -23.19 -23.10
N GLU A 296 17.13 -24.02 -22.74
CA GLU A 296 17.17 -25.45 -23.08
C GLU A 296 16.32 -26.25 -22.08
N SER A 297 16.29 -25.80 -20.82
CA SER A 297 15.43 -26.31 -19.74
C SER A 297 15.22 -25.18 -18.72
N PRO A 298 14.29 -25.32 -17.74
CA PRO A 298 14.11 -24.33 -16.67
C PRO A 298 15.39 -23.98 -15.89
N THR A 299 16.40 -24.85 -15.91
CA THR A 299 17.65 -24.67 -15.17
C THR A 299 18.86 -24.41 -16.06
N LYS A 300 18.66 -24.22 -17.37
CA LYS A 300 19.76 -24.14 -18.34
C LYS A 300 19.43 -23.26 -19.56
N LEU A 301 20.22 -22.20 -19.76
CA LEU A 301 20.15 -21.37 -20.96
C LEU A 301 20.70 -22.12 -22.19
N ALA A 302 20.14 -21.86 -23.37
CA ALA A 302 20.49 -22.48 -24.65
C ALA A 302 21.54 -21.67 -25.43
N GLY A 303 21.63 -20.36 -25.20
CA GLY A 303 22.51 -19.47 -25.94
C GLY A 303 22.95 -18.25 -25.13
N PRO A 304 23.74 -17.34 -25.74
CA PRO A 304 24.21 -16.13 -25.08
C PRO A 304 23.04 -15.17 -24.82
N ARG A 305 23.26 -14.24 -23.90
CA ARG A 305 22.33 -13.13 -23.65
C ARG A 305 22.19 -12.21 -24.86
N VAL A 306 21.01 -11.63 -25.02
CA VAL A 306 20.72 -10.55 -25.97
C VAL A 306 20.18 -9.36 -25.19
N ARG A 307 20.74 -8.17 -25.40
CA ARG A 307 20.22 -6.94 -24.79
C ARG A 307 18.92 -6.52 -25.50
N LEU A 308 17.84 -6.35 -24.74
CA LEU A 308 16.52 -6.04 -25.31
C LEU A 308 16.36 -4.58 -25.72
N CYS A 309 16.87 -3.65 -24.92
CA CYS A 309 16.72 -2.21 -25.15
C CYS A 309 17.87 -1.42 -24.47
N ASP A 310 17.99 -0.14 -24.83
CA ASP A 310 18.80 0.80 -24.06
C ASP A 310 18.14 1.05 -22.68
N ASN A 311 18.86 1.57 -21.69
CA ASN A 311 18.35 1.87 -20.34
C ASN A 311 18.25 3.38 -20.07
N ALA A 312 18.39 4.19 -21.12
CA ALA A 312 18.48 5.64 -21.03
C ALA A 312 17.88 6.35 -22.26
N ASP A 313 16.91 5.71 -22.94
CA ASP A 313 16.16 6.35 -24.04
C ASP A 313 15.39 7.57 -23.53
N PHE A 314 14.94 7.51 -22.26
CA PHE A 314 14.25 8.60 -21.59
C PHE A 314 14.91 8.96 -20.25
N LEU A 315 14.86 10.26 -19.87
CA LEU A 315 15.44 10.72 -18.60
C LEU A 315 14.83 10.01 -17.39
N TRP A 316 13.55 9.63 -17.44
CA TRP A 316 12.85 8.99 -16.34
C TRP A 316 13.29 7.54 -16.05
N GLU A 317 14.08 6.92 -16.94
CA GLU A 317 14.64 5.57 -16.75
C GLU A 317 15.92 5.55 -15.89
N ARG A 318 16.52 6.72 -15.68
CA ARG A 318 17.77 6.86 -14.94
C ARG A 318 17.51 6.82 -13.44
N VAL A 319 18.52 6.38 -12.67
CA VAL A 319 18.46 6.26 -11.20
C VAL A 319 17.78 7.47 -10.56
N GLU A 320 18.22 8.65 -10.97
CA GLU A 320 17.49 9.91 -10.83
C GLU A 320 17.23 10.49 -12.21
N PRO A 321 16.14 11.27 -12.41
CA PRO A 321 15.75 11.78 -13.71
C PRO A 321 16.59 12.99 -14.16
N ASN A 322 17.92 12.84 -14.15
CA ASN A 322 18.88 13.84 -14.58
C ASN A 322 19.90 13.24 -15.56
N GLN A 323 20.58 14.07 -16.35
CA GLN A 323 21.47 13.61 -17.43
C GLN A 323 22.74 12.91 -16.95
N GLN A 324 23.15 13.13 -15.69
CA GLN A 324 24.39 12.60 -15.13
C GLN A 324 24.19 11.21 -14.51
N ALA A 325 22.95 10.91 -14.09
CA ALA A 325 22.59 9.62 -13.53
C ALA A 325 22.67 8.51 -14.60
N ARG A 326 23.13 7.33 -14.17
CA ARG A 326 23.14 6.13 -15.02
C ARG A 326 21.73 5.61 -15.26
N GLY A 327 21.53 4.96 -16.40
CA GLY A 327 20.32 4.16 -16.66
C GLY A 327 20.23 2.96 -15.71
N LEU A 328 19.00 2.55 -15.42
CA LEU A 328 18.72 1.39 -14.58
C LEU A 328 17.38 0.80 -15.04
N ASN A 329 17.44 -0.36 -15.70
CA ASN A 329 16.26 -1.19 -15.98
C ASN A 329 16.43 -2.51 -15.24
N GLU A 330 15.46 -2.85 -14.38
CA GLU A 330 15.44 -4.06 -13.56
C GLU A 330 14.03 -4.64 -13.43
N GLY A 331 13.82 -5.69 -12.63
CA GLY A 331 12.51 -6.30 -12.38
C GLY A 331 11.66 -6.50 -13.63
N PRO A 332 12.15 -7.21 -14.68
CA PRO A 332 11.36 -7.51 -15.85
C PRO A 332 10.23 -8.48 -15.53
N GLU A 333 9.02 -8.13 -15.94
CA GLU A 333 7.79 -8.83 -15.60
C GLU A 333 6.98 -9.09 -16.85
N VAL A 334 6.76 -10.38 -17.15
CA VAL A 334 6.04 -10.79 -18.35
C VAL A 334 4.54 -10.59 -18.14
N PHE A 335 3.93 -9.79 -19.01
CA PHE A 335 2.47 -9.72 -19.12
C PHE A 335 2.02 -10.16 -20.51
N GLN A 336 1.22 -11.23 -20.55
CA GLN A 336 0.71 -11.83 -21.78
C GLN A 336 -0.81 -11.96 -21.77
N THR A 337 -1.40 -11.63 -22.92
CA THR A 337 -2.79 -11.90 -23.25
C THR A 337 -2.84 -12.60 -24.62
N GLU A 338 -4.01 -13.06 -25.04
CA GLU A 338 -4.19 -13.62 -26.39
C GLU A 338 -3.83 -12.64 -27.52
N LYS A 339 -3.79 -11.33 -27.23
CA LYS A 339 -3.56 -10.28 -28.22
C LYS A 339 -2.14 -9.72 -28.23
N ALA A 340 -1.42 -9.82 -27.12
CA ALA A 340 -0.14 -9.15 -26.95
C ALA A 340 0.77 -9.83 -25.93
N THR A 341 2.07 -9.69 -26.16
CA THR A 341 3.15 -10.01 -25.21
C THR A 341 3.87 -8.71 -24.88
N SER A 342 4.14 -8.48 -23.61
CA SER A 342 4.90 -7.33 -23.13
C SER A 342 5.75 -7.66 -21.92
N ILE A 343 6.81 -6.88 -21.72
CA ILE A 343 7.62 -6.88 -20.51
C ILE A 343 7.41 -5.53 -19.82
N VAL A 344 6.83 -5.55 -18.64
CA VAL A 344 6.84 -4.42 -17.71
C VAL A 344 8.18 -4.45 -17.01
N TYR A 345 8.89 -3.34 -16.89
CA TYR A 345 10.17 -3.32 -16.20
C TYR A 345 10.23 -2.16 -15.22
N SER A 346 11.02 -2.32 -14.18
CA SER A 346 11.23 -1.26 -13.19
C SER A 346 12.44 -0.41 -13.58
N CYS A 347 12.40 0.87 -13.24
CA CYS A 347 13.48 1.82 -13.50
C CYS A 347 13.47 2.97 -12.49
N GLY A 348 14.54 3.78 -12.52
CA GLY A 348 14.88 4.62 -11.38
C GLY A 348 15.49 3.79 -10.24
N GLY A 349 16.09 4.44 -9.24
CA GLY A 349 16.64 3.71 -8.09
C GLY A 349 15.52 3.13 -7.23
N SER A 350 15.48 1.82 -7.01
CA SER A 350 14.50 1.16 -6.09
C SER A 350 14.58 1.66 -4.65
N TRP A 351 15.69 2.30 -4.28
CA TRP A 351 15.87 2.97 -3.00
C TRP A 351 15.29 4.39 -2.95
N LEU A 352 14.81 4.96 -4.07
CA LEU A 352 14.34 6.34 -4.19
C LEU A 352 12.82 6.43 -4.42
N PRO A 353 12.19 7.55 -4.02
CA PRO A 353 10.76 7.81 -4.31
C PRO A 353 10.40 7.84 -5.80
N THR A 354 11.40 8.05 -6.68
CA THR A 354 11.22 8.16 -8.13
C THR A 354 11.16 6.81 -8.85
N TYR A 355 11.27 5.69 -8.14
CA TYR A 355 11.11 4.35 -8.73
C TYR A 355 9.75 4.20 -9.42
N LYS A 356 9.76 3.60 -10.62
CA LYS A 356 8.60 3.55 -11.52
C LYS A 356 8.72 2.42 -12.55
N LEU A 357 7.66 2.20 -13.33
CA LEU A 357 7.58 1.14 -14.33
C LEU A 357 7.59 1.68 -15.76
N GLY A 358 8.33 1.03 -16.65
CA GLY A 358 8.26 1.16 -18.10
C GLY A 358 7.59 -0.05 -18.76
N LEU A 359 7.41 0.02 -20.09
CA LEU A 359 6.82 -1.08 -20.88
C LEU A 359 7.57 -1.30 -22.20
N LEU A 360 7.92 -2.55 -22.47
CA LEU A 360 8.34 -3.06 -23.77
C LEU A 360 7.23 -3.90 -24.39
N GLU A 361 6.81 -3.53 -25.60
CA GLU A 361 5.80 -4.24 -26.39
C GLU A 361 6.49 -5.14 -27.43
N LEU A 362 6.20 -6.44 -27.44
CA LEU A 362 6.72 -7.33 -28.48
C LEU A 362 5.91 -7.17 -29.77
N ASN A 363 6.55 -6.64 -30.81
CA ASN A 363 6.03 -6.48 -32.17
C ASN A 363 6.70 -7.48 -33.10
N GLY A 364 6.16 -8.70 -33.15
CA GLY A 364 6.68 -9.80 -33.96
C GLY A 364 6.69 -11.11 -33.21
N ASN A 365 7.33 -12.13 -33.78
CA ASN A 365 7.33 -13.49 -33.22
C ASN A 365 8.68 -13.93 -32.62
N ASN A 366 9.74 -13.15 -32.83
CA ASN A 366 11.08 -13.48 -32.33
C ASN A 366 11.45 -12.55 -31.16
N PRO A 367 11.33 -13.00 -29.89
CA PRO A 367 11.66 -12.16 -28.74
C PRO A 367 13.17 -11.93 -28.59
N LEU A 368 14.03 -12.66 -29.31
CA LEU A 368 15.48 -12.43 -29.33
C LEU A 368 15.91 -11.31 -30.29
N ASP A 369 15.00 -10.75 -31.09
CA ASP A 369 15.31 -9.58 -31.93
C ASP A 369 15.04 -8.30 -31.13
N PRO A 370 16.08 -7.51 -30.75
CA PRO A 370 15.88 -6.25 -30.05
C PRO A 370 14.98 -5.27 -30.83
N GLY A 371 15.02 -5.31 -32.16
CA GLY A 371 14.19 -4.47 -33.03
C GLY A 371 12.70 -4.83 -33.00
N ALA A 372 12.34 -6.00 -32.48
CA ALA A 372 10.96 -6.40 -32.27
C ALA A 372 10.35 -5.76 -31.01
N TRP A 373 11.16 -5.21 -30.10
CA TRP A 373 10.66 -4.62 -28.86
C TRP A 373 10.48 -3.11 -28.99
N LYS A 374 9.23 -2.66 -28.83
CA LYS A 374 8.90 -1.24 -28.82
C LYS A 374 8.75 -0.74 -27.39
N LYS A 375 9.63 0.16 -26.97
CA LYS A 375 9.53 0.87 -25.70
C LYS A 375 8.48 1.99 -25.76
N ARG A 376 7.69 2.17 -24.69
CA ARG A 376 6.82 3.35 -24.53
C ARG A 376 7.62 4.57 -24.07
N ASP A 377 7.20 5.74 -24.53
CA ASP A 377 7.87 7.03 -24.28
C ASP A 377 7.53 7.68 -22.93
N ARG A 378 6.58 7.10 -22.20
CA ARG A 378 6.16 7.54 -20.87
C ARG A 378 6.18 6.37 -19.88
N PRO A 379 6.40 6.65 -18.58
CA PRO A 379 6.20 5.65 -17.54
C PRO A 379 4.81 5.02 -17.65
N LEU A 380 4.76 3.70 -17.47
CA LEU A 380 3.51 2.94 -17.41
C LEU A 380 2.82 3.11 -16.05
N PHE A 381 3.60 3.27 -14.99
CA PHE A 381 3.15 3.42 -13.61
C PHE A 381 4.20 4.20 -12.82
N GLU A 382 3.79 5.16 -12.01
CA GLU A 382 4.71 5.91 -11.16
C GLU A 382 4.03 6.34 -9.86
N GLY A 383 4.86 6.66 -8.86
CA GLY A 383 4.39 7.08 -7.54
C GLY A 383 3.59 8.39 -7.54
N THR A 384 2.76 8.55 -6.50
CA THR A 384 2.06 9.80 -6.14
C THR A 384 2.76 10.50 -4.97
N ASN A 385 2.14 11.56 -4.42
CA ASN A 385 2.62 12.20 -3.20
C ASN A 385 2.46 11.32 -1.95
N GLU A 386 1.50 10.42 -1.98
CA GLU A 386 1.08 9.56 -0.86
C GLU A 386 1.59 8.12 -1.00
N THR A 387 1.90 7.68 -2.22
CA THR A 387 2.40 6.32 -2.49
C THR A 387 3.54 6.40 -3.49
N TYR A 388 4.77 6.37 -3.00
CA TYR A 388 5.98 6.68 -3.76
C TYR A 388 6.95 5.49 -3.80
N GLY A 389 7.91 5.54 -4.72
CA GLY A 389 8.87 4.46 -4.92
C GLY A 389 8.20 3.14 -5.30
N ALA A 390 7.24 3.20 -6.23
CA ALA A 390 6.37 2.09 -6.59
C ALA A 390 6.92 1.34 -7.82
N GLY A 391 7.17 0.04 -7.67
CA GLY A 391 7.67 -0.78 -8.76
C GLY A 391 7.81 -2.26 -8.39
N HIS A 392 8.57 -3.01 -9.20
CA HIS A 392 8.75 -4.46 -9.12
C HIS A 392 7.41 -5.20 -9.05
N SER A 393 6.80 -5.37 -10.22
CA SER A 393 5.40 -5.78 -10.33
C SER A 393 5.23 -7.29 -10.29
N CYS A 394 3.99 -7.73 -10.08
CA CYS A 394 3.55 -9.08 -10.36
C CYS A 394 2.07 -9.01 -10.78
N PHE A 395 1.65 -9.90 -11.66
CA PHE A 395 0.29 -9.91 -12.21
C PHE A 395 -0.36 -11.26 -11.96
N VAL A 396 -1.54 -11.25 -11.36
CA VAL A 396 -2.28 -12.49 -11.09
C VAL A 396 -3.76 -12.28 -11.29
N LYS A 397 -4.46 -13.35 -11.63
CA LYS A 397 -5.92 -13.33 -11.74
C LYS A 397 -6.60 -13.51 -10.38
N SER A 398 -7.80 -12.93 -10.27
CA SER A 398 -8.73 -13.21 -9.18
C SER A 398 -9.09 -14.71 -9.10
N PRO A 399 -9.65 -15.21 -7.98
CA PRO A 399 -9.99 -16.62 -7.85
C PRO A 399 -10.93 -17.15 -8.94
N ASP A 400 -11.85 -16.32 -9.44
CA ASP A 400 -12.76 -16.69 -10.54
C ASP A 400 -12.22 -16.39 -11.95
N GLY A 401 -10.99 -15.88 -12.05
CA GLY A 401 -10.32 -15.61 -13.31
C GLY A 401 -10.82 -14.39 -14.09
N LYS A 402 -11.76 -13.60 -13.53
CA LYS A 402 -12.42 -12.49 -14.24
C LYS A 402 -11.69 -11.16 -14.13
N GLN A 403 -10.92 -10.97 -13.07
CA GLN A 403 -10.17 -9.74 -12.85
C GLN A 403 -8.67 -10.01 -12.91
N TRP A 404 -7.93 -9.00 -13.38
CA TRP A 404 -6.50 -8.92 -13.20
C TRP A 404 -6.18 -8.03 -12.00
N TRP A 405 -5.14 -8.40 -11.29
CA TRP A 405 -4.64 -7.69 -10.13
C TRP A 405 -3.15 -7.39 -10.32
N HIS A 406 -2.77 -6.17 -9.99
CA HIS A 406 -1.40 -5.68 -9.97
C HIS A 406 -0.90 -5.69 -8.52
N ILE A 407 0.19 -6.41 -8.32
CA ILE A 407 0.92 -6.50 -7.07
C ILE A 407 2.23 -5.76 -7.29
N PHE A 408 2.63 -4.92 -6.34
CA PHE A 408 3.87 -4.16 -6.41
C PHE A 408 4.33 -3.82 -5.00
N HIS A 409 5.58 -3.42 -4.84
CA HIS A 409 5.99 -2.78 -3.59
C HIS A 409 6.02 -1.26 -3.75
N ALA A 410 5.83 -0.55 -2.65
CA ALA A 410 6.07 0.88 -2.56
C ALA A 410 6.91 1.21 -1.31
N LYS A 411 7.64 2.33 -1.35
CA LYS A 411 8.45 2.79 -0.22
C LYS A 411 7.56 3.28 0.92
N ARG A 412 8.01 3.03 2.15
CA ARG A 412 7.33 3.49 3.37
C ARG A 412 7.68 4.91 3.78
N ASP A 413 8.88 5.37 3.44
CA ASP A 413 9.36 6.72 3.72
C ASP A 413 10.11 7.31 2.52
N ARG A 414 10.18 8.64 2.45
CA ARG A 414 10.78 9.37 1.32
C ARG A 414 12.31 9.35 1.34
N ASN A 415 12.94 8.90 2.43
CA ASN A 415 14.38 8.85 2.48
C ASN A 415 14.92 7.74 1.57
N PRO A 416 16.13 7.92 1.00
CA PRO A 416 16.82 6.85 0.32
C PRO A 416 16.91 5.59 1.20
N GLY A 417 16.56 4.43 0.65
CA GLY A 417 16.63 3.13 1.33
C GLY A 417 15.54 2.14 0.89
N TRP A 418 15.54 0.94 1.46
CA TRP A 418 14.70 -0.18 0.98
C TRP A 418 13.53 -0.56 1.88
N ARG A 419 13.09 0.33 2.78
CA ARG A 419 11.85 0.11 3.55
C ARG A 419 10.66 0.14 2.63
N ARG A 420 10.10 -1.03 2.34
CA ARG A 420 9.08 -1.27 1.33
C ARG A 420 7.92 -2.10 1.90
N ALA A 421 6.73 -1.89 1.37
CA ALA A 421 5.54 -2.66 1.72
C ALA A 421 4.82 -3.10 0.45
N ILE A 422 4.11 -4.22 0.54
CA ILE A 422 3.42 -4.88 -0.58
C ILE A 422 2.02 -4.29 -0.72
N PHE A 423 1.72 -3.85 -1.92
CA PHE A 423 0.42 -3.32 -2.34
C PHE A 423 -0.21 -4.27 -3.35
N VAL A 424 -1.53 -4.33 -3.32
CA VAL A 424 -2.35 -5.10 -4.25
C VAL A 424 -3.51 -4.21 -4.71
N GLN A 425 -3.69 -4.05 -6.01
CA GLN A 425 -4.80 -3.27 -6.57
C GLN A 425 -5.34 -3.89 -7.87
N PRO A 426 -6.63 -3.69 -8.18
CA PRO A 426 -7.18 -4.16 -9.45
C PRO A 426 -6.49 -3.44 -10.61
N MET A 427 -6.40 -4.12 -11.75
CA MET A 427 -5.92 -3.53 -13.00
C MET A 427 -6.79 -3.95 -14.17
N ASP A 428 -6.79 -3.12 -15.20
CA ASP A 428 -7.48 -3.37 -16.45
C ASP A 428 -6.54 -3.89 -17.53
N VAL A 429 -7.14 -4.46 -18.58
CA VAL A 429 -6.45 -4.82 -19.82
C VAL A 429 -6.99 -3.97 -20.94
N GLY A 430 -6.11 -3.17 -21.55
CA GLY A 430 -6.47 -2.31 -22.66
C GLY A 430 -6.92 -3.11 -23.90
N ARG A 431 -7.62 -2.47 -24.84
CA ARG A 431 -8.17 -3.13 -26.05
C ARG A 431 -7.14 -3.89 -26.89
N ARG A 432 -5.87 -3.44 -26.85
CA ARG A 432 -4.72 -4.04 -27.54
C ARG A 432 -4.04 -5.17 -26.77
N GLY A 433 -4.49 -5.49 -25.55
CA GLY A 433 -3.94 -6.59 -24.74
C GLY A 433 -2.81 -6.20 -23.79
N TYR A 434 -2.52 -4.91 -23.62
CA TYR A 434 -1.51 -4.39 -22.68
C TYR A 434 -2.12 -4.03 -21.32
N PRO A 435 -1.35 -4.05 -20.23
CA PRO A 435 -1.86 -3.76 -18.90
C PRO A 435 -2.15 -2.27 -18.72
N VAL A 436 -3.14 -1.96 -17.88
CA VAL A 436 -3.57 -0.61 -17.50
C VAL A 436 -3.74 -0.57 -15.98
N PHE A 437 -2.77 0.02 -15.28
CA PHE A 437 -2.71 -0.03 -13.81
C PHE A 437 -3.45 1.11 -13.09
N GLY A 438 -3.68 2.24 -13.78
CA GLY A 438 -4.08 3.48 -13.11
C GLY A 438 -2.94 4.10 -12.30
N THR A 439 -3.26 4.75 -11.19
CA THR A 439 -2.28 5.28 -10.23
C THR A 439 -2.17 4.38 -9.00
N PRO A 440 -1.02 4.35 -8.30
CA PRO A 440 -0.93 3.65 -7.02
C PRO A 440 -1.99 4.15 -6.03
N ILE A 441 -2.73 3.22 -5.43
CA ILE A 441 -3.76 3.56 -4.44
C ILE A 441 -3.11 3.89 -3.09
N LYS A 442 -3.58 4.98 -2.48
CA LYS A 442 -3.11 5.44 -1.16
C LYS A 442 -3.26 4.36 -0.09
N ALA A 443 -2.23 4.21 0.75
CA ALA A 443 -2.31 3.37 1.95
C ALA A 443 -3.47 3.82 2.86
N GLY A 444 -4.20 2.86 3.44
CA GLY A 444 -5.38 3.16 4.26
C GLY A 444 -6.70 3.24 3.49
N THR A 445 -6.68 3.33 2.15
CA THR A 445 -7.90 3.34 1.34
C THR A 445 -8.54 1.95 1.31
N PRO A 446 -9.83 1.81 1.69
CA PRO A 446 -10.58 0.56 1.55
C PRO A 446 -10.77 0.16 0.09
N LEU A 447 -10.58 -1.12 -0.22
CA LEU A 447 -10.75 -1.72 -1.54
C LEU A 447 -11.55 -3.01 -1.45
N ASP A 448 -12.38 -3.30 -2.45
CA ASP A 448 -13.06 -4.58 -2.56
C ASP A 448 -12.05 -5.72 -2.72
N VAL A 449 -12.31 -6.87 -2.09
CA VAL A 449 -11.53 -8.09 -2.33
C VAL A 449 -11.70 -8.60 -3.78
N PRO A 450 -10.72 -9.36 -4.31
CA PRO A 450 -10.83 -9.98 -5.63
C PRO A 450 -12.11 -10.77 -5.87
N SER A 451 -12.67 -10.67 -7.09
CA SER A 451 -13.87 -11.39 -7.47
C SER A 451 -13.72 -12.92 -7.32
N GLY A 452 -14.71 -13.56 -6.70
CA GLY A 452 -14.66 -14.99 -6.42
C GLY A 452 -13.88 -15.36 -5.15
N GLN A 453 -13.35 -14.39 -4.41
CA GLN A 453 -12.86 -14.64 -3.06
C GLN A 453 -14.00 -15.14 -2.17
N ARG A 454 -13.75 -16.23 -1.45
CA ARG A 454 -14.76 -16.84 -0.57
C ARG A 454 -14.96 -15.98 0.66
N THR A 455 -16.22 -15.72 1.00
CA THR A 455 -16.58 -15.12 2.28
C THR A 455 -16.29 -16.12 3.42
N THR A 456 -15.63 -15.63 4.47
CA THR A 456 -15.35 -16.44 5.65
C THR A 456 -16.54 -16.41 6.60
N ARG A 457 -16.88 -17.56 7.19
CA ARG A 457 -18.00 -17.67 8.12
C ARG A 457 -17.57 -17.20 9.51
N VAL A 458 -18.53 -16.71 10.29
CA VAL A 458 -18.34 -16.43 11.71
C VAL A 458 -17.79 -17.68 12.40
N SER A 459 -16.73 -17.51 13.18
CA SER A 459 -16.01 -18.58 13.86
C SER A 459 -15.32 -18.04 15.12
N THR A 460 -14.95 -18.95 16.02
CA THR A 460 -14.15 -18.69 17.22
C THR A 460 -12.80 -19.40 17.18
N ASP A 461 -12.44 -20.01 16.05
CA ASP A 461 -11.13 -20.62 15.84
C ASP A 461 -10.01 -19.58 15.95
N THR A 462 -8.89 -19.94 16.55
CA THR A 462 -7.74 -19.04 16.72
C THR A 462 -6.51 -19.50 15.95
N ASN A 463 -6.63 -20.57 15.16
CA ASN A 463 -5.52 -21.17 14.40
C ASN A 463 -5.29 -20.54 13.02
N ARG A 464 -6.23 -19.72 12.51
CA ARG A 464 -6.12 -19.09 11.19
C ARG A 464 -6.12 -17.57 11.31
N PHE A 465 -4.97 -16.97 11.04
CA PHE A 465 -4.78 -15.53 11.09
C PHE A 465 -3.79 -15.05 10.02
N THR A 466 -3.74 -13.74 9.85
CA THR A 466 -2.77 -13.04 9.00
C THR A 466 -1.94 -12.11 9.85
N TYR A 467 -0.64 -12.09 9.57
CA TYR A 467 0.33 -11.23 10.24
C TYR A 467 0.55 -9.95 9.44
N PHE A 468 0.55 -8.81 10.13
CA PHE A 468 0.87 -7.49 9.59
C PHE A 468 2.05 -6.89 10.34
N GLY A 469 3.18 -6.82 9.65
CA GLY A 469 4.42 -6.20 10.12
C GLY A 469 5.64 -6.80 9.45
N HIS A 470 6.82 -6.46 9.92
CA HIS A 470 8.07 -6.99 9.35
C HIS A 470 8.16 -8.49 9.62
N HIS A 471 8.37 -9.31 8.58
CA HIS A 471 8.37 -10.79 8.69
C HIS A 471 9.41 -11.35 9.67
N GLN A 472 10.53 -10.63 9.87
CA GLN A 472 11.56 -10.97 10.85
C GLN A 472 11.10 -10.79 12.32
N PHE A 473 10.01 -10.07 12.57
CA PHE A 473 9.54 -9.74 13.92
C PHE A 473 8.42 -10.65 14.42
N TYR A 474 8.15 -11.72 13.68
CA TYR A 474 7.14 -12.70 13.99
C TYR A 474 7.67 -14.12 13.85
N SER A 475 7.30 -14.94 14.82
CA SER A 475 7.53 -16.39 14.77
C SER A 475 6.46 -17.12 15.57
N GLU A 476 6.15 -18.34 15.15
CA GLU A 476 5.27 -19.27 15.85
C GLU A 476 6.08 -20.48 16.33
N ASN A 477 5.90 -20.86 17.59
CA ASN A 477 6.48 -22.07 18.17
C ASN A 477 5.36 -22.90 18.80
N GLY A 478 4.80 -23.83 18.03
CA GLY A 478 3.62 -24.60 18.45
C GLY A 478 2.39 -23.71 18.56
N LYS A 479 1.91 -23.45 19.78
CA LYS A 479 0.78 -22.53 20.05
C LYS A 479 1.21 -21.16 20.56
N THR A 480 2.52 -20.94 20.72
CA THR A 480 3.07 -19.67 21.20
C THR A 480 3.33 -18.76 20.00
N ILE A 481 2.78 -17.55 20.05
CA ILE A 481 2.94 -16.52 19.01
C ILE A 481 3.87 -15.44 19.57
N HIS A 482 5.02 -15.22 18.94
CA HIS A 482 5.93 -14.14 19.30
C HIS A 482 5.73 -12.97 18.34
N LEU A 483 5.51 -11.77 18.89
CA LEU A 483 5.42 -10.53 18.14
C LEU A 483 6.44 -9.52 18.64
N GLY A 484 7.01 -8.76 17.72
CA GLY A 484 7.96 -7.70 18.03
C GLY A 484 9.36 -8.20 18.40
N LYS A 485 9.70 -9.45 18.11
CA LYS A 485 11.07 -9.95 18.32
C LYS A 485 12.03 -9.28 17.34
N THR A 486 13.14 -8.70 17.79
CA THR A 486 14.17 -8.20 16.86
C THR A 486 15.30 -9.21 16.77
N PRO A 487 15.65 -9.72 15.57
CA PRO A 487 16.83 -10.56 15.42
C PRO A 487 18.11 -9.72 15.62
N ASP A 488 19.23 -10.36 15.93
CA ASP A 488 20.52 -9.66 16.18
C ASP A 488 20.99 -8.80 15.00
N HIS A 489 20.63 -9.20 13.78
CA HIS A 489 20.98 -8.52 12.54
C HIS A 489 19.73 -8.33 11.68
N PRO A 490 18.85 -7.36 12.03
CA PRO A 490 17.63 -7.11 11.28
C PRO A 490 17.96 -6.45 9.93
N ILE A 491 17.17 -6.73 8.89
CA ILE A 491 17.30 -6.00 7.61
C ILE A 491 16.96 -4.52 7.82
N ASN A 492 15.97 -4.24 8.68
CA ASN A 492 15.68 -2.91 9.18
C ASN A 492 15.01 -3.00 10.55
N GLU A 493 15.05 -1.91 11.31
CA GLU A 493 14.51 -1.83 12.67
C GLU A 493 13.13 -1.18 12.73
N TYR A 494 12.46 -0.99 11.59
CA TYR A 494 11.19 -0.28 11.56
C TYR A 494 10.09 -1.12 12.18
N ARG A 495 9.46 -0.60 13.23
CA ARG A 495 8.30 -1.21 13.89
C ARG A 495 7.02 -0.65 13.31
N SER A 496 6.05 -1.52 13.11
CA SER A 496 4.76 -1.17 12.50
C SER A 496 3.56 -1.45 13.40
N GLY A 497 3.81 -1.72 14.69
CA GLY A 497 2.79 -2.21 15.60
C GLY A 497 2.39 -3.63 15.22
N GLU A 498 3.37 -4.54 15.28
CA GLU A 498 3.26 -5.93 14.82
C GLU A 498 1.99 -6.56 15.37
N LYS A 499 1.16 -7.09 14.46
CA LYS A 499 -0.16 -7.59 14.82
C LYS A 499 -0.51 -8.83 14.01
N ILE A 500 -1.30 -9.70 14.63
CA ILE A 500 -2.01 -10.76 13.94
C ILE A 500 -3.50 -10.53 14.04
N VAL A 501 -4.25 -10.91 13.02
CA VAL A 501 -5.71 -10.75 12.98
C VAL A 501 -6.33 -12.03 12.42
N LEU A 502 -7.35 -12.56 13.09
CA LEU A 502 -8.02 -13.80 12.66
C LEU A 502 -8.71 -13.61 11.31
N ASN A 503 -8.66 -14.63 10.46
CA ASN A 503 -9.13 -14.55 9.06
C ASN A 503 -10.65 -14.67 8.88
N HIS A 504 -11.41 -14.56 9.96
CA HIS A 504 -12.85 -14.68 9.95
C HIS A 504 -13.48 -13.69 10.94
N PRO A 505 -14.73 -13.26 10.69
CA PRO A 505 -15.47 -12.50 11.69
C PRO A 505 -15.71 -13.35 12.95
N VAL A 506 -15.91 -12.68 14.08
CA VAL A 506 -16.28 -13.30 15.36
C VAL A 506 -17.75 -13.02 15.69
N PRO A 507 -18.38 -13.78 16.60
CA PRO A 507 -19.75 -13.50 17.06
C PRO A 507 -19.93 -12.06 17.55
N GLN A 508 -21.18 -11.58 17.58
CA GLN A 508 -21.47 -10.24 18.10
C GLN A 508 -21.04 -10.13 19.56
N ASP A 509 -21.52 -11.03 20.42
CA ASP A 509 -21.08 -11.06 21.81
C ASP A 509 -20.06 -12.16 22.01
N PHE A 510 -18.92 -11.78 22.57
CA PHE A 510 -17.80 -12.70 22.73
C PHE A 510 -16.92 -12.31 23.91
N GLU A 511 -16.11 -13.26 24.33
CA GLU A 511 -14.98 -13.06 25.21
C GLU A 511 -13.71 -13.53 24.50
N ALA A 512 -12.70 -12.68 24.47
CA ALA A 512 -11.37 -13.03 23.99
C ALA A 512 -10.37 -12.93 25.13
N SER A 513 -9.54 -13.95 25.30
CA SER A 513 -8.55 -14.04 26.36
C SER A 513 -7.20 -14.48 25.81
N VAL A 514 -6.12 -14.01 26.42
CA VAL A 514 -4.76 -14.39 26.07
C VAL A 514 -3.84 -14.30 27.28
N THR A 515 -2.85 -15.18 27.32
CA THR A 515 -1.71 -15.10 28.23
C THR A 515 -0.56 -14.37 27.55
N ILE A 516 -0.01 -13.34 28.17
CA ILE A 516 1.05 -12.46 27.65
C ILE A 516 2.29 -12.63 28.54
N ASP A 517 3.40 -12.99 27.92
CA ASP A 517 4.73 -12.98 28.54
C ASP A 517 5.53 -11.80 27.98
N PHE A 518 5.92 -10.87 28.87
CA PHE A 518 6.73 -9.70 28.56
C PHE A 518 8.24 -9.99 28.59
N LEU A 519 8.63 -11.25 28.80
CA LEU A 519 10.02 -11.71 28.74
C LEU A 519 10.95 -10.97 29.72
N GLY A 520 10.40 -10.52 30.85
CA GLY A 520 11.12 -9.73 31.85
C GLY A 520 11.27 -8.24 31.52
N ASP A 521 10.75 -7.75 30.39
CA ASP A 521 10.87 -6.35 30.00
C ASP A 521 9.95 -5.43 30.81
N THR A 522 10.49 -4.88 31.89
CA THR A 522 9.79 -3.88 32.73
C THR A 522 9.57 -2.53 32.02
N GLN A 523 10.24 -2.30 30.88
CA GLN A 523 10.14 -1.08 30.09
C GLN A 523 9.26 -1.25 28.83
N ALA A 524 8.63 -2.41 28.64
CA ALA A 524 7.70 -2.65 27.55
C ALA A 524 6.58 -1.59 27.50
N ARG A 525 6.23 -1.17 26.28
CA ARG A 525 5.21 -0.15 26.02
C ARG A 525 3.83 -0.79 26.01
N ASP A 526 3.38 -1.49 24.97
CA ASP A 526 2.11 -2.20 25.06
C ASP A 526 2.07 -3.51 24.29
N ALA A 527 1.28 -4.46 24.82
CA ALA A 527 0.92 -5.73 24.23
C ALA A 527 -0.51 -6.10 24.66
N GLY A 528 -1.32 -6.66 23.77
CA GLY A 528 -2.70 -6.99 24.10
C GLY A 528 -3.56 -7.49 22.95
N ILE A 529 -4.87 -7.31 23.11
CA ILE A 529 -5.91 -7.85 22.22
C ILE A 529 -6.49 -6.72 21.36
N LEU A 530 -6.48 -6.93 20.03
CA LEU A 530 -7.32 -6.20 19.08
C LEU A 530 -8.69 -6.87 18.99
N PHE A 531 -9.76 -6.10 18.93
CA PHE A 531 -11.11 -6.66 18.82
C PHE A 531 -12.07 -5.71 18.09
N ARG A 532 -13.10 -6.28 17.45
CA ARG A 532 -13.88 -5.59 16.40
C ARG A 532 -12.98 -5.02 15.29
N CYS A 533 -11.86 -5.70 15.04
CA CYS A 533 -10.85 -5.28 14.10
C CYS A 533 -11.36 -5.49 12.67
N SER A 534 -11.14 -4.53 11.79
CA SER A 534 -11.39 -4.58 10.36
C SER A 534 -10.36 -3.70 9.64
N GLY A 535 -10.11 -3.94 8.34
CA GLY A 535 -9.17 -3.13 7.56
C GLY A 535 -7.74 -3.09 8.12
N ALA A 536 -7.27 -4.18 8.75
CA ALA A 536 -5.91 -4.26 9.25
C ALA A 536 -4.91 -4.21 8.08
N SER A 537 -3.87 -3.41 8.25
CA SER A 537 -2.76 -3.27 7.31
C SER A 537 -1.46 -2.93 8.05
N VAL A 538 -0.36 -2.79 7.31
CA VAL A 538 0.96 -2.51 7.89
C VAL A 538 1.10 -1.03 8.30
N GLY A 539 1.25 -0.79 9.60
CA GLY A 539 1.41 0.54 10.21
C GLY A 539 0.78 0.57 11.60
N TYR A 540 1.27 1.42 12.51
CA TYR A 540 0.91 1.33 13.93
C TYR A 540 -0.60 1.33 14.15
N ASP A 541 -1.29 2.36 13.67
CA ASP A 541 -2.73 2.54 13.87
C ASP A 541 -3.54 2.20 12.61
N SER A 542 -2.92 1.45 11.69
CA SER A 542 -3.48 1.01 10.42
C SER A 542 -4.40 -0.20 10.60
N GLN A 543 -5.46 0.00 11.36
CA GLN A 543 -6.59 -0.90 11.55
C GLN A 543 -7.77 -0.11 12.09
N ARG A 544 -8.99 -0.60 11.88
CA ARG A 544 -10.22 -0.05 12.47
C ARG A 544 -10.73 -0.98 13.55
N GLY A 545 -10.96 -0.48 14.77
CA GLY A 545 -11.43 -1.31 15.87
C GLY A 545 -10.92 -0.85 17.22
N TYR A 546 -11.06 -1.72 18.22
CA TYR A 546 -10.61 -1.47 19.58
C TYR A 546 -9.31 -2.22 19.90
N PHE A 547 -8.58 -1.71 20.87
CA PHE A 547 -7.42 -2.37 21.47
C PHE A 547 -7.48 -2.25 22.99
N ALA A 548 -7.29 -3.37 23.68
CA ALA A 548 -7.01 -3.39 25.10
C ALA A 548 -5.58 -3.92 25.32
N GLY A 549 -4.77 -3.19 26.08
CA GLY A 549 -3.35 -3.50 26.24
C GLY A 549 -2.85 -3.32 27.66
N LEU A 550 -1.80 -4.07 27.99
CA LEU A 550 -1.05 -3.96 29.24
C LEU A 550 0.26 -3.22 28.98
N ILE A 551 0.62 -2.30 29.88
CA ILE A 551 1.83 -1.47 29.80
C ILE A 551 2.70 -1.66 31.04
N PRO A 552 3.69 -2.58 31.02
CA PRO A 552 4.58 -2.80 32.17
C PRO A 552 5.26 -1.52 32.67
N ARG A 553 5.78 -0.68 31.76
CA ARG A 553 6.50 0.56 32.12
C ARG A 553 5.69 1.52 32.97
N THR A 554 4.38 1.60 32.72
CA THR A 554 3.48 2.57 33.38
C THR A 554 2.52 1.91 34.36
N ARG A 555 2.49 0.57 34.40
CA ARG A 555 1.58 -0.22 35.24
C ARG A 555 0.12 0.09 34.95
N LEU A 556 -0.21 0.17 33.66
CA LEU A 556 -1.55 0.50 33.18
C LEU A 556 -2.16 -0.65 32.37
N VAL A 557 -3.47 -0.78 32.50
CA VAL A 557 -4.34 -1.34 31.45
C VAL A 557 -4.91 -0.15 30.69
N ILE A 558 -4.87 -0.20 29.36
CA ILE A 558 -5.47 0.80 28.49
C ILE A 558 -6.57 0.17 27.62
N LEU A 559 -7.55 0.99 27.26
CA LEU A 559 -8.57 0.71 26.26
C LEU A 559 -8.64 1.92 25.32
N GLY A 560 -8.62 1.67 24.02
CA GLY A 560 -8.84 2.71 23.02
C GLY A 560 -9.26 2.14 21.68
N LYS A 561 -9.38 3.02 20.69
CA LYS A 561 -9.81 2.70 19.34
C LYS A 561 -8.93 3.35 18.28
N THR A 562 -8.92 2.76 17.10
CA THR A 562 -8.27 3.30 15.90
C THR A 562 -9.24 3.40 14.73
N ASP A 563 -9.11 4.45 13.93
CA ASP A 563 -9.93 4.70 12.72
C ASP A 563 -9.26 4.24 11.40
N GLY A 564 -8.10 3.60 11.50
CA GLY A 564 -7.23 3.24 10.37
C GLY A 564 -6.06 4.19 10.14
N THR A 565 -6.04 5.34 10.84
CA THR A 565 -4.97 6.35 10.72
C THR A 565 -4.50 6.89 12.07
N SER A 566 -5.38 6.92 13.08
CA SER A 566 -5.12 7.55 14.36
C SER A 566 -5.59 6.70 15.53
N TRP A 567 -4.96 6.91 16.68
CA TRP A 567 -5.33 6.30 17.97
C TRP A 567 -6.10 7.28 18.84
N GLN A 568 -7.21 6.82 19.43
CA GLN A 568 -7.96 7.51 20.48
C GLN A 568 -8.04 6.62 21.72
N GLU A 569 -7.55 7.12 22.85
CA GLU A 569 -7.76 6.44 24.12
C GLU A 569 -9.19 6.67 24.64
N LEU A 570 -9.83 5.61 25.13
CA LEU A 570 -11.18 5.63 25.70
C LEU A 570 -11.16 5.54 27.23
N ALA A 571 -10.27 4.70 27.77
CA ALA A 571 -10.12 4.52 29.21
C ALA A 571 -8.74 3.98 29.59
N ARG A 572 -8.34 4.20 30.84
CA ARG A 572 -7.15 3.58 31.45
C ARG A 572 -7.40 3.28 32.92
N ALA A 573 -6.69 2.28 33.45
CA ALA A 573 -6.71 1.93 34.87
C ALA A 573 -5.34 1.45 35.34
N LYS A 574 -5.01 1.69 36.61
CA LYS A 574 -3.79 1.12 37.22
C LYS A 574 -3.94 -0.37 37.46
N THR A 575 -2.87 -1.11 37.26
CA THR A 575 -2.78 -2.52 37.63
C THR A 575 -1.34 -2.88 38.00
N GLU A 576 -1.17 -3.89 38.86
CA GLU A 576 0.15 -4.50 39.06
C GLU A 576 0.47 -5.39 37.87
N ILE A 577 1.71 -5.28 37.36
CA ILE A 577 2.23 -6.10 36.26
C ILE A 577 3.63 -6.53 36.67
N VAL A 578 3.86 -7.84 36.74
CA VAL A 578 5.18 -8.43 37.02
C VAL A 578 5.73 -8.93 35.70
N ALA A 579 6.60 -8.15 35.04
CA ALA A 579 7.04 -8.44 33.67
C ALA A 579 7.80 -9.78 33.49
N SER A 580 8.32 -10.35 34.59
CA SER A 580 8.94 -11.68 34.61
C SER A 580 7.93 -12.83 34.76
N GLU A 581 6.64 -12.53 34.94
CA GLU A 581 5.56 -13.50 35.07
C GLU A 581 4.56 -13.34 33.93
N LYS A 582 3.90 -14.45 33.59
CA LYS A 582 2.83 -14.45 32.60
C LYS A 582 1.61 -13.68 33.12
N GLN A 583 1.08 -12.80 32.29
CA GLN A 583 -0.08 -11.96 32.58
C GLN A 583 -1.30 -12.46 31.79
N HIS A 584 -2.49 -12.46 32.37
CA HIS A 584 -3.71 -12.88 31.70
C HIS A 584 -4.59 -11.65 31.39
N LEU A 585 -4.88 -11.43 30.11
CA LEU A 585 -5.73 -10.34 29.62
C LEU A 585 -7.00 -10.92 29.00
N THR A 586 -8.15 -10.42 29.44
CA THR A 586 -9.45 -10.78 28.88
C THR A 586 -10.23 -9.54 28.51
N VAL A 587 -10.82 -9.54 27.31
CA VAL A 587 -11.82 -8.56 26.87
C VAL A 587 -13.16 -9.26 26.67
N ARG A 588 -14.24 -8.64 27.11
CA ARG A 588 -15.61 -9.11 26.84
C ARG A 588 -16.41 -8.00 26.18
N MET A 589 -17.06 -8.36 25.08
CA MET A 589 -18.00 -7.54 24.35
C MET A 589 -19.41 -8.11 24.54
N THR A 590 -20.34 -7.28 24.97
CA THR A 590 -21.76 -7.60 25.05
C THR A 590 -22.54 -6.37 24.60
N GLU A 591 -23.20 -6.47 23.44
CA GLU A 591 -23.79 -5.33 22.73
C GLU A 591 -22.73 -4.24 22.47
N GLY A 592 -22.86 -3.06 23.08
CA GLY A 592 -21.87 -1.97 23.08
C GLY A 592 -20.97 -1.93 24.34
N GLN A 593 -21.20 -2.81 25.31
CA GLN A 593 -20.45 -2.83 26.56
C GLN A 593 -19.13 -3.59 26.41
N ILE A 594 -18.03 -2.88 26.69
CA ILE A 594 -16.66 -3.38 26.73
C ILE A 594 -16.24 -3.53 28.19
N THR A 595 -15.75 -4.70 28.57
CA THR A 595 -15.09 -4.91 29.87
C THR A 595 -13.72 -5.54 29.69
N VAL A 596 -12.72 -5.02 30.42
CA VAL A 596 -11.34 -5.48 30.37
C VAL A 596 -10.91 -5.98 31.74
N PHE A 597 -10.41 -7.21 31.79
CA PHE A 597 -9.92 -7.86 32.98
C PHE A 597 -8.42 -8.12 32.85
N HIS A 598 -7.69 -7.91 33.94
CA HIS A 598 -6.29 -8.29 34.05
C HIS A 598 -6.11 -9.18 35.28
N ASN A 599 -5.56 -10.39 35.07
CA ASN A 599 -5.45 -11.44 36.09
C ASN A 599 -6.78 -11.64 36.83
N ASP A 600 -7.86 -11.80 36.06
CA ASP A 600 -9.26 -12.00 36.50
C ASP A 600 -9.90 -10.85 37.28
N SER A 601 -9.18 -9.75 37.51
CA SER A 601 -9.70 -8.54 38.12
C SER A 601 -10.24 -7.58 37.05
N LEU A 602 -11.50 -7.17 37.18
CA LEU A 602 -12.08 -6.12 36.32
C LEU A 602 -11.31 -4.81 36.50
N LYS A 603 -10.79 -4.25 35.40
CA LYS A 603 -10.04 -2.99 35.40
C LYS A 603 -10.77 -1.86 34.70
N ILE A 604 -11.44 -2.15 33.58
CA ILE A 604 -12.13 -1.15 32.76
C ILE A 604 -13.53 -1.67 32.43
N SER A 605 -14.51 -0.78 32.52
CA SER A 605 -15.87 -0.95 32.00
C SER A 605 -16.22 0.32 31.20
N HIS A 606 -16.51 0.18 29.92
CA HIS A 606 -16.75 1.28 29.00
C HIS A 606 -17.79 0.90 27.94
N HIS A 607 -18.61 1.84 27.50
CA HIS A 607 -19.61 1.59 26.46
C HIS A 607 -19.24 2.39 25.20
N ASP A 608 -19.09 1.71 24.06
CA ASP A 608 -18.80 2.32 22.76
C ASP A 608 -19.30 1.40 21.62
N GLU A 609 -20.08 1.97 20.70
CA GLU A 609 -20.72 1.26 19.58
C GLU A 609 -20.10 1.57 18.22
N THR A 610 -18.95 2.27 18.17
CA THR A 610 -18.30 2.70 16.91
C THR A 610 -18.03 1.52 15.97
N TYR A 611 -17.64 0.36 16.50
CA TYR A 611 -17.30 -0.83 15.71
C TYR A 611 -18.27 -1.99 16.00
N PRO A 612 -19.40 -2.09 15.27
CA PRO A 612 -20.43 -3.10 15.53
C PRO A 612 -20.00 -4.52 15.14
N GLN A 613 -19.02 -4.66 14.24
CA GLN A 613 -18.56 -5.95 13.72
C GLN A 613 -17.05 -5.96 13.50
N GLY A 614 -16.50 -7.15 13.26
CA GLY A 614 -15.10 -7.34 12.92
C GLY A 614 -14.58 -8.66 13.46
N THR A 615 -13.28 -8.71 13.67
CA THR A 615 -12.56 -9.88 14.15
C THR A 615 -11.70 -9.55 15.37
N VAL A 616 -10.97 -10.53 15.89
CA VAL A 616 -10.06 -10.42 17.03
C VAL A 616 -8.63 -10.63 16.54
N GLY A 617 -7.68 -10.06 17.24
CA GLY A 617 -6.26 -10.17 16.94
C GLY A 617 -5.40 -9.90 18.17
N LEU A 618 -4.10 -9.99 17.99
CA LEU A 618 -3.10 -9.62 18.99
C LEU A 618 -2.21 -8.54 18.41
N ARG A 619 -1.76 -7.59 19.22
CA ARG A 619 -0.89 -6.50 18.80
C ARG A 619 0.13 -6.18 19.87
N VAL A 620 1.32 -5.80 19.43
CA VAL A 620 2.35 -5.13 20.23
C VAL A 620 2.67 -3.77 19.63
N VAL A 621 3.16 -2.85 20.44
CA VAL A 621 3.70 -1.56 19.98
C VAL A 621 5.01 -1.33 20.71
N ASN A 622 6.12 -1.31 19.97
CA ASN A 622 7.48 -1.10 20.50
C ASN A 622 7.81 -2.02 21.69
N THR A 623 7.34 -3.27 21.62
CA THR A 623 7.47 -4.30 22.66
C THR A 623 7.72 -5.63 21.98
N GLU A 624 8.54 -6.48 22.59
CA GLU A 624 8.57 -7.92 22.30
C GLU A 624 7.67 -8.64 23.32
N ALA A 625 6.77 -9.49 22.85
CA ALA A 625 5.94 -10.31 23.74
C ALA A 625 5.67 -11.69 23.11
N ALA A 626 5.54 -12.68 23.98
CA ALA A 626 5.03 -13.99 23.62
C ALA A 626 3.58 -14.13 24.09
N PHE A 627 2.72 -14.67 23.22
CA PHE A 627 1.31 -14.88 23.48
C PHE A 627 1.00 -16.37 23.47
N GLU A 628 0.24 -16.81 24.48
CA GLU A 628 -0.20 -18.19 24.66
C GLU A 628 -1.69 -18.22 25.01
N ASP A 629 -2.30 -19.41 24.92
CA ASP A 629 -3.71 -19.64 25.31
C ASP A 629 -4.72 -18.66 24.68
N PHE A 630 -4.43 -18.16 23.48
CA PHE A 630 -5.32 -17.24 22.76
C PHE A 630 -6.63 -17.95 22.40
N LYS A 631 -7.73 -17.47 22.98
CA LYS A 631 -9.08 -18.05 22.86
C LYS A 631 -10.09 -16.97 22.55
N VAL A 632 -11.09 -17.35 21.75
CA VAL A 632 -12.32 -16.60 21.55
C VAL A 632 -13.49 -17.52 21.89
N VAL A 633 -14.47 -17.03 22.63
CA VAL A 633 -15.66 -17.80 23.02
C VAL A 633 -16.89 -16.93 22.76
N ALA A 634 -17.89 -17.50 22.09
CA ALA A 634 -19.19 -16.85 21.93
C ALA A 634 -19.86 -16.68 23.30
N LYS A 635 -20.42 -15.49 23.57
CA LYS A 635 -21.35 -15.32 24.68
C LYS A 635 -22.75 -15.46 24.12
N SER A 636 -23.56 -16.31 24.74
CA SER A 636 -24.99 -16.28 24.49
C SER A 636 -25.54 -14.96 25.01
N PRO A 637 -26.46 -14.30 24.29
CA PRO A 637 -27.15 -13.11 24.78
C PRO A 637 -27.92 -13.39 26.08
#